data_AF-A0A934C6J2-F1
#
_entry.id   AF-A0A934C6J2-F1
#
_cell.length_a   1.000
_cell.length_b   1.000
_cell.length_c   1.000
_cell.angle_alpha   90.00
_cell.angle_beta   90.00
_cell.angle_gamma   90.00
#
_symmetry.space_group_name_H-M   'P 1'
#
loop_
_entity.id
_entity.type
_entity.pdbx_description
1 polymer ?
#
loop_
_entity_poly.entity_id
_entity_poly.type
_entity_poly.pdbx_seq_one_letter_code
_entity_poly.pdbx_strand_id
1 'polypeptide(L)'
;MTWSTWSTRSAAFALAAVFVAAATAASPPSEPAPVSARAALRLGLEFEQFQFPGGWTVTTGEPGTSGGAILAALQGADLPAATAITVPRAGRYRLWVRTTDFPSDRPGTRLFRVALGGRANTSPFGRTGRSGWTWEAGDVFELPTGPLLITLHDQGGSHFGRADALILSDDPAYVPRSRLPEERTTAPAPVDLAGESAAPAVPISPVEMTPGGGAIAAASLANEHLRVRFRATLRNGRPSFFPEIEYRTPTGWLRAPLDPSAESYQVVSAEPGVKFEMKGFHPQWNGPRDRAPVTITAGGVKVETRARASGRNVIWGAGRNHEHIVRAVTPAGPGAVALDFHPTEAGTLRARWELAPGARSVRVVLVFTPAADGQYTLGYLFPLHRRLADVEELLMPMLVQRKRFPTTDYTLLHAACPTPVSLAQVTAAPGAAFTAGVAGDPGEIAHEFPTPARSRFGLHVRSPRGLVQPSIYGPLIGQPGSRVGAGQEIRFALRLLLQPGDWYAAYRTAADEIYGWRDYRRNGSVSLTEAALHQLDLYMDDEYGGWWERARAPHQIESKNGSTQSTPLTALSLYRLTGDRELYRRRTLPTLEFLLSRDGPHFSPLPHDTGRYPAGAMQGPIRQYGTTVLGGAWELMNRRTPALRRLALPDEQVRLSPAASGPDAHLQSFDEWLGRHLLTGEPEALARAIREADAYIARVLTPAPTRELGLPPFFLISFTPAWEGLLRLYEVTREPRFLAAAVQGARLVMTGMWTQPTPTPEPITIHPGGDVHGDLMDRKFHKGPSPFRLGWPRRPGDTPEHTTPGWLVSPVGLGFEQPSTYTIRDNGGRMILQAPWTPAFLRLALYSGDRQFETYARNAALARGGNYPGYYYTTFTDLMQDPRYPYVGPDVGFIYYHHIAVHLSWVLDYLVSEALLRSNGAITFPSLRQFGYADFDYLVYGHAPGTVCGVPEAWLWLRRGLVDLDNPQINYLTAHTRDRLLLILMNENDRPETVNVTFRPEHLPTADRALPYGPLRFLAGGSGERALSPARQAQVTVAARGLTVLELAGLALDVPTHRRLPPPGESAHPDQVAIPIDARHTVTAVALRAEPGPWQAYVWSSAAAGALRELVLEWRAGNLSGEVRTSDYPYEFSVPVPAGPTAFHFQVRGTRSDGTTFAPPAGAIGSPE
;
A
#
# COMPACT_ATOMS: atom_id res chain seq x y z
N MET A 1 -50.39 -24.60 -34.97
CA MET A 1 -51.25 -23.66 -35.72
C MET A 1 -50.66 -22.26 -35.59
N THR A 2 -50.26 -21.69 -36.73
CA THR A 2 -50.40 -20.26 -37.15
C THR A 2 -49.96 -19.13 -36.21
N TRP A 3 -49.29 -18.06 -36.63
CA TRP A 3 -48.52 -17.61 -37.81
C TRP A 3 -47.95 -16.22 -37.40
N SER A 4 -46.88 -15.78 -38.09
CA SER A 4 -46.41 -14.41 -38.32
C SER A 4 -45.87 -13.51 -37.18
N THR A 5 -44.57 -13.28 -37.31
CA THR A 5 -43.73 -12.11 -37.01
C THR A 5 -44.05 -10.84 -37.85
N TRP A 6 -43.60 -9.68 -37.34
CA TRP A 6 -43.21 -8.37 -37.97
C TRP A 6 -44.14 -7.14 -37.84
N SER A 7 -43.55 -6.04 -37.35
CA SER A 7 -43.55 -4.72 -38.03
C SER A 7 -42.32 -3.91 -37.56
N THR A 8 -41.21 -3.81 -38.30
CA THR A 8 -40.87 -2.89 -39.41
C THR A 8 -40.81 -1.40 -39.05
N ARG A 9 -39.68 -0.75 -39.36
CA ARG A 9 -39.54 0.11 -40.56
C ARG A 9 -38.06 0.43 -40.88
N SER A 10 -37.52 -0.38 -41.79
CA SER A 10 -36.55 0.00 -42.82
C SER A 10 -37.06 -0.61 -44.12
N ALA A 11 -37.16 0.16 -45.20
CA ALA A 11 -37.29 -0.32 -46.59
C ALA A 11 -37.13 0.90 -47.52
N ALA A 12 -36.08 0.98 -48.34
CA ALA A 12 -35.83 0.28 -49.63
C ALA A 12 -36.43 1.10 -50.82
N PHE A 13 -35.87 1.19 -52.02
CA PHE A 13 -35.47 0.18 -53.04
C PHE A 13 -34.57 0.87 -54.11
N ALA A 14 -33.55 0.23 -54.72
CA ALA A 14 -33.53 -0.47 -56.04
C ALA A 14 -33.85 0.42 -57.27
N LEU A 15 -33.40 0.23 -58.52
CA LEU A 15 -32.59 -0.74 -59.26
C LEU A 15 -32.19 -0.02 -60.59
N ALA A 16 -31.29 -0.61 -61.37
CA ALA A 16 -30.68 -0.10 -62.61
C ALA A 16 -31.64 0.27 -63.77
N ALA A 17 -31.26 1.26 -64.60
CA ALA A 17 -30.79 1.09 -66.00
C ALA A 17 -30.92 2.37 -66.88
N VAL A 18 -29.78 2.77 -67.47
CA VAL A 18 -29.57 3.11 -68.90
C VAL A 18 -30.19 4.40 -69.54
N PHE A 19 -29.24 5.23 -70.02
CA PHE A 19 -29.20 6.13 -71.20
C PHE A 19 -29.74 7.58 -71.26
N VAL A 20 -28.81 8.42 -71.77
CA VAL A 20 -28.88 9.66 -72.60
C VAL A 20 -29.26 11.02 -71.98
N ALA A 21 -28.23 11.89 -71.99
CA ALA A 21 -28.14 13.33 -72.25
C ALA A 21 -29.34 14.28 -72.01
N ALA A 22 -29.09 15.40 -71.33
CA ALA A 22 -28.84 16.70 -71.98
C ALA A 22 -28.62 17.85 -70.95
N ALA A 23 -27.71 18.75 -71.33
CA ALA A 23 -27.57 20.20 -71.06
C ALA A 23 -28.78 20.94 -70.44
N THR A 24 -28.71 22.05 -69.69
CA THR A 24 -27.68 23.07 -69.40
C THR A 24 -28.29 24.11 -68.41
N ALA A 25 -27.41 24.96 -67.85
CA ALA A 25 -27.63 26.37 -67.49
C ALA A 25 -28.08 26.75 -66.06
N ALA A 26 -27.08 26.86 -65.18
CA ALA A 26 -26.58 28.07 -64.48
C ALA A 26 -27.54 29.06 -63.77
N SER A 27 -27.13 29.40 -62.54
CA SER A 27 -27.35 30.69 -61.85
C SER A 27 -26.04 31.10 -61.13
N PRO A 28 -25.81 32.41 -60.86
CA PRO A 28 -24.48 33.04 -60.76
C PRO A 28 -23.84 32.99 -59.34
N PRO A 29 -22.57 33.41 -59.19
CA PRO A 29 -21.73 33.02 -58.07
C PRO A 29 -21.81 33.98 -56.87
N SER A 30 -21.74 33.42 -55.66
CA SER A 30 -21.28 34.12 -54.45
C SER A 30 -19.78 33.85 -54.25
N GLU A 31 -19.04 34.86 -53.80
CA GLU A 31 -17.59 34.84 -53.54
C GLU A 31 -17.08 33.62 -52.73
N PRO A 32 -15.84 33.17 -52.96
CA PRO A 32 -15.28 32.02 -52.28
C PRO A 32 -14.87 32.34 -50.83
N ALA A 33 -15.27 31.47 -49.90
CA ALA A 33 -14.70 31.38 -48.57
C ALA A 33 -13.22 30.93 -48.61
N PRO A 34 -12.37 31.35 -47.64
CA PRO A 34 -10.93 31.13 -47.68
C PRO A 34 -10.54 29.64 -47.52
N VAL A 35 -9.53 29.24 -48.30
CA VAL A 35 -8.89 27.92 -48.27
C VAL A 35 -8.37 27.61 -46.86
N SER A 36 -8.79 26.50 -46.25
CA SER A 36 -8.30 26.07 -44.94
C SER A 36 -6.79 25.77 -44.97
N ALA A 37 -6.03 26.42 -44.11
CA ALA A 37 -4.61 26.15 -43.91
C ALA A 37 -4.39 24.75 -43.31
N ARG A 38 -3.48 23.98 -43.91
CA ARG A 38 -3.06 22.64 -43.49
C ARG A 38 -2.38 22.69 -42.11
N ALA A 39 -2.79 21.83 -41.17
CA ALA A 39 -2.13 21.72 -39.86
C ALA A 39 -0.71 21.13 -39.97
N ALA A 40 0.26 21.73 -39.28
CA ALA A 40 1.65 21.29 -39.23
C ALA A 40 1.83 19.98 -38.43
N LEU A 41 2.70 19.08 -38.91
CA LEU A 41 3.07 17.83 -38.27
C LEU A 41 4.36 17.97 -37.44
N ARG A 42 4.35 17.43 -36.23
CA ARG A 42 5.50 17.37 -35.32
C ARG A 42 5.63 15.96 -34.75
N LEU A 43 6.82 15.37 -34.87
CA LEU A 43 7.13 14.05 -34.33
C LEU A 43 8.20 14.22 -33.25
N GLY A 44 7.85 13.95 -31.99
CA GLY A 44 8.74 14.02 -30.84
C GLY A 44 9.19 12.64 -30.38
N LEU A 45 10.46 12.47 -30.03
CA LEU A 45 10.99 11.20 -29.50
C LEU A 45 12.06 11.46 -28.44
N GLU A 46 11.97 10.76 -27.31
CA GLU A 46 13.01 10.78 -26.27
C GLU A 46 14.12 9.78 -26.65
N PHE A 47 15.39 10.13 -26.44
CA PHE A 47 16.50 9.25 -26.84
C PHE A 47 16.54 7.97 -26.01
N GLU A 48 16.14 7.99 -24.74
CA GLU A 48 16.02 6.79 -23.89
C GLU A 48 14.96 5.79 -24.36
N GLN A 49 14.09 6.19 -25.30
CA GLN A 49 13.11 5.30 -25.96
C GLN A 49 13.72 4.54 -27.14
N PHE A 50 15.00 4.77 -27.48
CA PHE A 50 15.65 4.03 -28.55
C PHE A 50 15.65 2.52 -28.25
N GLN A 51 15.20 1.73 -29.23
CA GLN A 51 15.09 0.27 -29.10
C GLN A 51 16.46 -0.39 -28.92
N PHE A 52 17.52 0.21 -29.46
CA PHE A 52 18.90 -0.27 -29.40
C PHE A 52 19.81 0.87 -28.93
N PRO A 53 20.37 0.84 -27.72
CA PRO A 53 21.26 1.91 -27.25
C PRO A 53 22.67 1.82 -27.84
N GLY A 54 23.07 0.73 -28.51
CA GLY A 54 24.44 0.60 -29.01
C GLY A 54 25.46 0.60 -27.87
N GLY A 55 26.49 1.45 -27.98
CA GLY A 55 27.45 1.74 -26.92
C GLY A 55 27.00 2.83 -25.93
N TRP A 56 25.79 3.37 -26.08
CA TRP A 56 25.26 4.44 -25.22
C TRP A 56 24.66 3.89 -23.92
N THR A 57 24.75 4.68 -22.85
CA THR A 57 24.20 4.35 -21.53
C THR A 57 22.98 5.19 -21.22
N VAL A 58 21.85 4.55 -20.89
CA VAL A 58 20.68 5.27 -20.37
C VAL A 58 21.02 5.78 -18.97
N THR A 59 20.97 7.11 -18.78
CA THR A 59 21.27 7.76 -17.50
C THR A 59 20.01 8.45 -16.98
N THR A 60 19.61 8.17 -15.74
CA THR A 60 18.38 8.68 -15.12
C THR A 60 18.69 9.72 -14.04
N GLY A 61 17.73 10.59 -13.74
CA GLY A 61 17.80 11.49 -12.57
C GLY A 61 18.53 12.81 -12.81
N GLU A 62 18.75 13.18 -14.07
CA GLU A 62 19.33 14.48 -14.42
C GLU A 62 18.28 15.60 -14.40
N PRO A 63 18.48 16.66 -13.60
CA PRO A 63 17.54 17.77 -13.53
C PRO A 63 17.34 18.44 -14.89
N GLY A 64 16.08 18.69 -15.26
CA GLY A 64 15.73 19.47 -16.45
C GLY A 64 15.55 18.67 -17.76
N THR A 65 15.77 17.36 -17.73
CA THR A 65 15.46 16.42 -18.83
C THR A 65 13.96 16.39 -19.17
N SER A 66 13.61 15.95 -20.38
CA SER A 66 12.22 15.86 -20.84
C SER A 66 11.54 14.64 -20.25
N GLY A 67 12.10 13.44 -20.44
CA GLY A 67 11.57 12.15 -19.97
C GLY A 67 12.11 11.64 -18.63
N GLY A 68 13.00 12.39 -17.96
CA GLY A 68 13.65 11.98 -16.71
C GLY A 68 14.89 11.09 -16.90
N ALA A 69 15.23 10.76 -18.15
CA ALA A 69 16.43 10.04 -18.53
C ALA A 69 17.05 10.64 -19.82
N ILE A 70 18.23 10.15 -20.19
CA ILE A 70 18.97 10.52 -21.41
C ILE A 70 19.73 9.32 -21.95
N LEU A 71 20.22 9.40 -23.20
CA LEU A 71 21.35 8.59 -23.65
C LEU A 71 22.66 9.35 -23.46
N ALA A 72 23.61 8.73 -22.76
CA ALA A 72 24.93 9.28 -22.48
C ALA A 72 26.07 8.34 -22.93
N ALA A 73 27.06 8.89 -23.63
CA ALA A 73 28.28 8.18 -24.03
C ALA A 73 29.35 8.31 -22.93
N LEU A 74 29.12 7.69 -21.76
CA LEU A 74 29.92 7.92 -20.55
C LEU A 74 31.40 7.52 -20.68
N GLN A 75 31.72 6.55 -21.54
CA GLN A 75 33.09 6.07 -21.81
C GLN A 75 33.42 6.14 -23.30
N GLY A 76 32.65 6.94 -24.05
CA GLY A 76 32.52 6.82 -25.50
C GLY A 76 31.54 5.71 -25.90
N ALA A 77 30.91 5.85 -27.06
CA ALA A 77 30.05 4.82 -27.64
C ALA A 77 30.67 4.30 -28.94
N ASP A 78 31.08 3.04 -28.93
CA ASP A 78 31.71 2.34 -30.05
C ASP A 78 30.73 1.95 -31.16
N LEU A 79 29.46 1.73 -30.81
CA LEU A 79 28.36 1.49 -31.76
C LEU A 79 27.21 2.49 -31.55
N PRO A 80 26.53 2.91 -32.63
CA PRO A 80 25.47 3.90 -32.53
C PRO A 80 24.23 3.36 -31.81
N ALA A 81 23.52 4.24 -31.10
CA ALA A 81 22.14 3.93 -30.70
C ALA A 81 21.23 4.01 -31.94
N ALA A 82 20.21 3.17 -32.02
CA ALA A 82 19.29 3.13 -33.14
C ALA A 82 17.85 2.82 -32.71
N THR A 83 16.91 3.34 -33.48
CA THR A 83 15.46 3.09 -33.33
C THR A 83 14.76 3.38 -34.65
N ALA A 84 13.54 2.89 -34.83
CA ALA A 84 12.71 3.26 -35.97
C ALA A 84 11.42 3.95 -35.52
N ILE A 85 10.91 4.86 -36.35
CA ILE A 85 9.57 5.45 -36.21
C ILE A 85 8.84 5.38 -37.55
N THR A 86 7.52 5.58 -37.55
CA THR A 86 6.76 5.75 -38.80
C THR A 86 6.55 7.23 -39.08
N VAL A 87 7.02 7.71 -40.23
CA VAL A 87 6.72 9.05 -40.75
C VAL A 87 5.34 8.98 -41.41
N PRO A 88 4.31 9.65 -40.89
CA PRO A 88 2.93 9.48 -41.37
C PRO A 88 2.67 10.20 -42.69
N ARG A 89 3.59 11.07 -43.13
CA ARG A 89 3.47 11.83 -44.36
C ARG A 89 4.83 12.28 -44.89
N ALA A 90 5.03 12.14 -46.20
CA ALA A 90 6.23 12.63 -46.86
C ALA A 90 6.32 14.17 -46.80
N GLY A 91 7.53 14.69 -46.64
CA GLY A 91 7.76 16.13 -46.63
C GLY A 91 9.14 16.54 -46.12
N ARG A 92 9.32 17.86 -46.00
CA ARG A 92 10.52 18.51 -45.50
C ARG A 92 10.43 18.71 -44.00
N TYR A 93 11.28 18.03 -43.24
CA TYR A 93 11.29 18.11 -41.78
C TYR A 93 12.58 18.76 -41.27
N ARG A 94 12.44 19.77 -40.41
CA ARG A 94 13.54 20.31 -39.61
C ARG A 94 13.79 19.39 -38.42
N LEU A 95 15.04 18.97 -38.23
CA LEU A 95 15.48 18.28 -37.03
C LEU A 95 15.81 19.30 -35.92
N TRP A 96 15.33 19.03 -34.70
CA TRP A 96 15.76 19.68 -33.47
C TRP A 96 16.24 18.61 -32.49
N VAL A 97 17.34 18.86 -31.78
CA VAL A 97 17.90 17.93 -30.79
C VAL A 97 18.13 18.67 -29.49
N ARG A 98 17.70 18.08 -28.37
CA ARG A 98 17.86 18.64 -27.04
C ARG A 98 19.13 18.09 -26.40
N THR A 99 20.06 19.00 -26.13
CA THR A 99 21.42 18.70 -25.65
C THR A 99 21.75 19.54 -24.43
N THR A 100 22.78 19.13 -23.70
CA THR A 100 23.37 19.94 -22.63
C THR A 100 24.89 19.91 -22.74
N ASP A 101 25.52 20.92 -22.18
CA ASP A 101 26.97 21.05 -22.14
C ASP A 101 27.40 21.68 -20.80
N PHE A 102 28.70 21.67 -20.52
CA PHE A 102 29.26 22.15 -19.27
C PHE A 102 30.19 23.34 -19.54
N PRO A 103 29.75 24.60 -19.29
CA PRO A 103 30.54 25.79 -19.57
C PRO A 103 31.91 25.80 -18.90
N SER A 104 32.02 25.18 -17.72
CA SER A 104 33.22 25.14 -16.88
C SER A 104 34.09 23.88 -17.08
N ASP A 105 33.67 22.92 -17.89
CA ASP A 105 34.44 21.70 -18.16
C ASP A 105 34.43 21.40 -19.66
N ARG A 106 35.53 21.77 -20.34
CA ARG A 106 35.78 21.52 -21.77
C ARG A 106 34.53 21.83 -22.63
N PRO A 107 34.05 23.09 -22.63
CA PRO A 107 32.83 23.47 -23.33
C PRO A 107 32.94 23.16 -24.84
N GLY A 108 31.84 22.71 -25.42
CA GLY A 108 31.71 22.43 -26.84
C GLY A 108 32.22 21.06 -27.29
N THR A 109 32.55 20.15 -26.36
CA THR A 109 33.23 18.88 -26.67
C THR A 109 32.35 17.64 -26.56
N ARG A 110 31.08 17.76 -26.18
CA ARG A 110 30.14 16.65 -25.91
C ARG A 110 29.50 16.15 -27.21
N LEU A 111 30.33 15.97 -28.24
CA LEU A 111 29.92 15.93 -29.63
C LEU A 111 29.26 14.60 -30.02
N PHE A 112 28.12 14.67 -30.69
CA PHE A 112 27.47 13.51 -31.30
C PHE A 112 26.66 13.90 -32.55
N ARG A 113 26.27 12.92 -33.37
CA ARG A 113 25.48 13.14 -34.58
C ARG A 113 24.21 12.31 -34.58
N VAL A 114 23.12 12.90 -35.04
CA VAL A 114 21.89 12.19 -35.37
C VAL A 114 21.85 11.96 -36.88
N ALA A 115 21.49 10.76 -37.32
CA ALA A 115 21.19 10.46 -38.70
C ALA A 115 19.74 10.00 -38.86
N LEU A 116 19.10 10.45 -39.94
CA LEU A 116 17.72 10.11 -40.30
C LEU A 116 17.75 9.44 -41.68
N GLY A 117 17.23 8.22 -41.78
CA GLY A 117 17.22 7.47 -43.04
C GLY A 117 18.63 7.28 -43.62
N GLY A 118 19.63 7.08 -42.75
CA GLY A 118 21.03 6.88 -43.15
C GLY A 118 21.79 8.17 -43.47
N ARG A 119 21.12 9.32 -43.59
CA ARG A 119 21.80 10.62 -43.78
C ARG A 119 22.10 11.25 -42.42
N ALA A 120 23.38 11.46 -42.12
CA ALA A 120 23.81 12.17 -40.92
C ALA A 120 23.55 13.68 -41.01
N ASN A 121 23.23 14.30 -39.87
CA ASN A 121 23.20 15.75 -39.75
C ASN A 121 24.59 16.36 -40.00
N THR A 122 24.66 17.46 -40.75
CA THR A 122 25.92 18.04 -41.21
C THR A 122 26.80 18.56 -40.08
N SER A 123 26.22 19.19 -39.06
CA SER A 123 26.94 19.60 -37.84
C SER A 123 26.72 18.61 -36.69
N PRO A 124 27.73 18.34 -35.83
CA PRO A 124 27.49 17.63 -34.59
C PRO A 124 26.69 18.50 -33.61
N PHE A 125 25.92 17.84 -32.74
CA PHE A 125 25.23 18.42 -31.59
C PHE A 125 26.11 18.32 -30.33
N GLY A 126 25.70 18.95 -29.23
CA GLY A 126 26.44 18.96 -27.97
C GLY A 126 27.61 19.96 -27.96
N ARG A 127 27.49 21.04 -28.73
CA ARG A 127 28.54 22.05 -28.94
C ARG A 127 28.21 23.43 -28.33
N THR A 128 27.16 23.52 -27.52
CA THR A 128 26.57 24.81 -27.14
C THR A 128 27.40 25.60 -26.14
N GLY A 129 28.25 24.93 -25.35
CA GLY A 129 28.97 25.55 -24.23
C GLY A 129 28.05 26.10 -23.14
N ARG A 130 26.76 25.76 -23.13
CA ARG A 130 25.75 26.29 -22.21
C ARG A 130 25.31 25.22 -21.22
N SER A 131 25.19 25.63 -19.94
CA SER A 131 24.62 24.80 -18.89
C SER A 131 23.11 24.68 -19.06
N GLY A 132 22.57 23.51 -18.71
CA GLY A 132 21.15 23.19 -18.86
C GLY A 132 20.79 22.67 -20.25
N TRP A 133 19.57 22.15 -20.36
CA TRP A 133 19.08 21.50 -21.57
C TRP A 133 18.52 22.50 -22.59
N THR A 134 19.11 22.53 -23.78
CA THR A 134 18.79 23.48 -24.86
C THR A 134 18.51 22.76 -26.17
N TRP A 135 17.61 23.31 -26.98
CA TRP A 135 17.33 22.81 -28.32
C TRP A 135 18.32 23.38 -29.34
N GLU A 136 19.03 22.49 -30.03
CA GLU A 136 19.89 22.82 -31.16
C GLU A 136 19.17 22.50 -32.48
N ALA A 137 19.24 23.44 -33.43
CA ALA A 137 18.70 23.24 -34.77
C ALA A 137 19.64 22.37 -35.61
N GLY A 138 19.09 21.35 -36.26
CA GLY A 138 19.74 20.54 -37.28
C GLY A 138 19.36 20.94 -38.71
N ASP A 139 19.76 20.08 -39.64
CA ASP A 139 19.44 20.16 -41.06
C ASP A 139 17.94 19.96 -41.31
N VAL A 140 17.51 20.31 -42.51
CA VAL A 140 16.21 19.93 -43.07
C VAL A 140 16.38 18.64 -43.85
N PHE A 141 15.50 17.66 -43.63
CA PHE A 141 15.51 16.36 -44.28
C PHE A 141 14.27 16.19 -45.16
N GLU A 142 14.45 15.69 -46.38
CA GLU A 142 13.36 15.15 -47.18
C GLU A 142 13.08 13.73 -46.69
N LEU A 143 11.91 13.52 -46.08
CA LEU A 143 11.55 12.22 -45.50
C LEU A 143 10.36 11.64 -46.27
N PRO A 144 10.42 10.36 -46.71
CA PRO A 144 9.27 9.68 -47.30
C PRO A 144 8.22 9.30 -46.22
N THR A 145 7.02 8.94 -46.65
CA THR A 145 6.03 8.29 -45.77
C THR A 145 6.48 6.87 -45.47
N GLY A 146 6.35 6.40 -44.24
CA GLY A 146 6.70 5.04 -43.84
C GLY A 146 7.84 4.97 -42.81
N PRO A 147 8.48 3.79 -42.64
CA PRO A 147 9.51 3.57 -41.63
C PRO A 147 10.74 4.45 -41.85
N LEU A 148 11.20 5.10 -40.78
CA LEU A 148 12.41 5.92 -40.73
C LEU A 148 13.35 5.37 -39.65
N LEU A 149 14.55 4.97 -40.06
CA LEU A 149 15.63 4.64 -39.13
C LEU A 149 16.26 5.93 -38.58
N ILE A 150 16.35 6.04 -37.26
CA ILE A 150 17.03 7.13 -36.55
C ILE A 150 18.22 6.54 -35.81
N THR A 151 19.40 7.12 -35.99
CA THR A 151 20.63 6.65 -35.33
C THR A 151 21.40 7.78 -34.67
N LEU A 152 22.02 7.50 -33.53
CA LEU A 152 22.80 8.41 -32.71
C LEU A 152 24.25 7.92 -32.63
N HIS A 153 25.17 8.69 -33.18
CA HIS A 153 26.60 8.36 -33.31
C HIS A 153 27.43 9.25 -32.41
N ASP A 154 28.23 8.66 -31.54
CA ASP A 154 29.18 9.43 -30.73
C ASP A 154 30.32 9.95 -31.62
N GLN A 155 30.77 11.16 -31.36
CA GLN A 155 31.86 11.83 -32.07
C GLN A 155 32.92 12.40 -31.12
N GLY A 156 32.61 12.44 -29.81
CA GLY A 156 33.47 13.03 -28.79
C GLY A 156 34.34 12.01 -28.05
N GLY A 157 34.15 10.71 -28.27
CA GLY A 157 34.84 9.67 -27.51
C GLY A 157 34.60 9.83 -26.01
N SER A 158 35.66 10.00 -25.21
CA SER A 158 35.58 10.11 -23.74
C SER A 158 35.05 11.46 -23.20
N HIS A 159 34.37 12.27 -24.03
CA HIS A 159 33.85 13.58 -23.66
C HIS A 159 32.35 13.61 -23.33
N PHE A 160 31.78 12.45 -22.99
CA PHE A 160 30.45 12.31 -22.37
C PHE A 160 29.31 12.95 -23.19
N GLY A 161 29.14 12.57 -24.46
CA GLY A 161 28.00 13.01 -25.28
C GLY A 161 26.66 12.74 -24.58
N ARG A 162 25.71 13.69 -24.62
CA ARG A 162 24.46 13.67 -23.84
C ARG A 162 23.26 14.11 -24.68
N ALA A 163 22.32 13.19 -24.92
CA ALA A 163 21.16 13.40 -25.77
C ALA A 163 19.85 13.11 -25.00
N ASP A 164 18.97 14.12 -24.91
CA ASP A 164 17.68 14.04 -24.19
C ASP A 164 16.53 13.71 -25.14
N ALA A 165 16.25 14.58 -26.11
CA ALA A 165 15.10 14.43 -27.01
C ALA A 165 15.39 14.90 -28.44
N LEU A 166 14.56 14.48 -29.40
CA LEU A 166 14.51 15.05 -30.75
C LEU A 166 13.09 15.43 -31.18
N ILE A 167 12.98 16.40 -32.09
CA ILE A 167 11.73 16.77 -32.78
C ILE A 167 11.98 16.88 -34.29
N LEU A 168 11.08 16.28 -35.08
CA LEU A 168 10.95 16.53 -36.52
C LEU A 168 9.71 17.38 -36.77
N SER A 169 9.86 18.56 -37.39
CA SER A 169 8.75 19.47 -37.70
C SER A 169 8.72 19.82 -39.18
N ASP A 170 7.56 19.71 -39.84
CA ASP A 170 7.38 20.18 -41.22
C ASP A 170 6.99 21.67 -41.32
N ASP A 171 6.80 22.33 -40.17
CA ASP A 171 6.64 23.77 -40.07
C ASP A 171 8.00 24.47 -40.02
N PRO A 172 8.37 25.26 -41.05
CA PRO A 172 9.67 25.94 -41.10
C PRO A 172 9.80 27.07 -40.08
N ALA A 173 8.70 27.58 -39.51
CA ALA A 173 8.70 28.61 -38.48
C ALA A 173 8.77 28.04 -37.06
N TYR A 174 8.71 26.71 -36.90
CA TYR A 174 8.69 26.07 -35.59
C TYR A 174 10.05 26.16 -34.88
N VAL A 175 10.03 26.72 -33.66
CA VAL A 175 11.16 26.73 -32.73
C VAL A 175 10.67 26.18 -31.38
N PRO A 176 11.22 25.05 -30.89
CA PRO A 176 10.82 24.49 -29.61
C PRO A 176 11.27 25.36 -28.42
N ARG A 177 10.37 25.58 -27.45
CA ARG A 177 10.61 26.46 -26.27
C ARG A 177 10.52 25.75 -24.92
N SER A 178 9.99 24.52 -24.88
CA SER A 178 9.78 23.74 -23.65
C SER A 178 10.44 22.36 -23.75
N ARG A 179 10.32 21.55 -22.70
CA ARG A 179 10.56 20.10 -22.75
C ARG A 179 9.63 19.44 -23.76
N LEU A 180 9.95 18.19 -24.14
CA LEU A 180 9.08 17.40 -25.00
C LEU A 180 7.72 17.13 -24.29
N PRO A 181 6.56 17.52 -24.85
CA PRO A 181 5.26 17.26 -24.24
C PRO A 181 4.74 15.85 -24.57
N GLU A 182 4.08 15.16 -23.62
CA GLU A 182 3.51 13.80 -23.80
C GLU A 182 2.62 13.68 -25.05
N GLU A 183 1.76 14.67 -25.31
CA GLU A 183 0.79 14.68 -26.42
C GLU A 183 1.41 14.70 -27.82
N ARG A 184 2.73 14.89 -27.95
CA ARG A 184 3.44 15.02 -29.24
C ARG A 184 4.53 13.95 -29.44
N THR A 185 4.55 12.94 -28.58
CA THR A 185 5.49 11.83 -28.66
C THR A 185 5.04 10.80 -29.70
N THR A 186 5.99 10.24 -30.44
CA THR A 186 5.77 9.09 -31.34
C THR A 186 6.36 7.83 -30.72
N ALA A 187 5.69 6.70 -30.90
CA ALA A 187 6.18 5.42 -30.42
C ALA A 187 7.20 4.81 -31.41
N PRO A 188 8.24 4.12 -30.92
CA PRO A 188 9.11 3.32 -31.77
C PRO A 188 8.32 2.26 -32.58
N ALA A 189 8.69 2.07 -33.85
CA ALA A 189 8.13 1.07 -34.73
C ALA A 189 8.96 -0.24 -34.67
N PRO A 190 8.37 -1.41 -34.98
CA PRO A 190 9.13 -2.66 -35.12
C PRO A 190 10.28 -2.54 -36.15
N VAL A 191 11.42 -3.19 -35.89
CA VAL A 191 12.57 -3.25 -36.82
C VAL A 191 12.92 -4.69 -37.17
N ASP A 192 13.42 -4.91 -38.38
CA ASP A 192 13.90 -6.22 -38.82
C ASP A 192 15.35 -6.43 -38.38
N LEU A 193 15.62 -7.57 -37.73
CA LEU A 193 16.96 -7.99 -37.35
C LEU A 193 17.51 -8.91 -38.46
N ALA A 194 18.57 -8.49 -39.15
CA ALA A 194 19.21 -9.30 -40.19
C ALA A 194 20.45 -10.02 -39.61
N GLY A 195 20.53 -11.35 -39.78
CA GLY A 195 21.76 -12.11 -39.55
C GLY A 195 21.89 -12.85 -38.21
N GLU A 196 20.96 -12.67 -37.28
CA GLU A 196 20.75 -13.59 -36.16
C GLU A 196 19.24 -13.78 -36.00
N SER A 197 18.74 -15.00 -36.19
CA SER A 197 17.77 -15.47 -35.19
C SER A 197 18.59 -15.50 -33.92
N ALA A 198 18.64 -14.39 -33.17
CA ALA A 198 19.30 -14.38 -31.89
C ALA A 198 18.67 -15.55 -31.15
N ALA A 199 19.45 -16.63 -30.96
CA ALA A 199 18.98 -17.75 -30.18
C ALA A 199 18.39 -17.12 -28.91
N PRO A 200 17.15 -17.44 -28.53
CA PRO A 200 16.53 -16.75 -27.41
C PRO A 200 17.52 -16.79 -26.26
N ALA A 201 17.74 -15.64 -25.62
CA ALA A 201 18.76 -15.49 -24.57
C ALA A 201 18.66 -16.59 -23.49
N VAL A 202 17.46 -17.18 -23.37
CA VAL A 202 17.17 -18.45 -22.69
C VAL A 202 16.67 -19.47 -23.73
N PRO A 203 17.39 -20.59 -23.96
CA PRO A 203 16.97 -21.61 -24.91
C PRO A 203 15.74 -22.35 -24.37
N ILE A 204 14.66 -22.35 -25.15
CA ILE A 204 13.44 -23.12 -24.85
C ILE A 204 13.00 -23.80 -26.14
N SER A 205 13.35 -25.08 -26.29
CA SER A 205 13.08 -25.86 -27.49
C SER A 205 11.59 -26.19 -27.63
N PRO A 206 11.03 -26.17 -28.85
CA PRO A 206 9.67 -26.63 -29.09
C PRO A 206 9.55 -28.14 -28.82
N VAL A 207 8.35 -28.57 -28.47
CA VAL A 207 8.00 -29.97 -28.25
C VAL A 207 7.15 -30.47 -29.41
N GLU A 208 7.59 -31.58 -30.00
CA GLU A 208 6.87 -32.33 -31.03
C GLU A 208 6.21 -33.56 -30.40
N MET A 209 4.94 -33.79 -30.72
CA MET A 209 4.25 -34.99 -30.28
C MET A 209 4.70 -36.17 -31.13
N THR A 210 4.99 -37.32 -30.50
CA THR A 210 5.30 -38.54 -31.25
C THR A 210 4.07 -39.03 -32.03
N PRO A 211 4.25 -39.61 -33.24
CA PRO A 211 3.13 -40.15 -34.02
C PRO A 211 2.27 -41.12 -33.20
N GLY A 212 0.95 -40.91 -33.16
CA GLY A 212 0.03 -41.67 -32.29
C GLY A 212 -0.18 -41.09 -30.89
N GLY A 213 0.34 -39.90 -30.60
CA GLY A 213 0.06 -39.17 -29.35
C GLY A 213 0.95 -39.54 -28.16
N GLY A 214 2.01 -40.34 -28.38
CA GLY A 214 3.03 -40.69 -27.39
C GLY A 214 2.56 -41.58 -26.23
N ALA A 215 3.37 -42.58 -25.87
CA ALA A 215 3.11 -43.42 -24.71
C ALA A 215 3.20 -42.62 -23.39
N ILE A 216 2.39 -42.98 -22.40
CA ILE A 216 2.50 -42.46 -21.04
C ILE A 216 3.50 -43.34 -20.28
N ALA A 217 4.47 -42.73 -19.58
CA ALA A 217 5.41 -43.46 -18.75
C ALA A 217 4.68 -44.26 -17.66
N ALA A 218 5.22 -45.43 -17.28
CA ALA A 218 4.64 -46.26 -16.23
C ALA A 218 4.61 -45.54 -14.86
N ALA A 219 5.58 -44.65 -14.62
CA ALA A 219 5.64 -43.84 -13.42
C ALA A 219 4.74 -42.60 -13.55
N SER A 220 3.90 -42.36 -12.53
CA SER A 220 2.99 -41.21 -12.46
C SER A 220 2.78 -40.80 -11.01
N LEU A 221 2.23 -39.60 -10.79
CA LEU A 221 1.81 -39.10 -9.48
C LEU A 221 0.30 -38.99 -9.45
N ALA A 222 -0.33 -39.40 -8.36
CA ALA A 222 -1.77 -39.22 -8.18
C ALA A 222 -2.13 -39.15 -6.70
N ASN A 223 -3.04 -38.24 -6.37
CA ASN A 223 -3.76 -38.21 -5.09
C ASN A 223 -5.23 -37.80 -5.35
N GLU A 224 -5.96 -37.36 -4.33
CA GLU A 224 -7.36 -36.93 -4.41
C GLU A 224 -7.58 -35.61 -5.17
N HIS A 225 -6.53 -34.80 -5.37
CA HIS A 225 -6.60 -33.46 -5.96
C HIS A 225 -5.92 -33.37 -7.33
N LEU A 226 -4.83 -34.10 -7.52
CA LEU A 226 -3.92 -33.98 -8.66
C LEU A 226 -3.55 -35.34 -9.24
N ARG A 227 -3.36 -35.38 -10.57
CA ARG A 227 -2.70 -36.45 -11.29
C ARG A 227 -1.66 -35.86 -12.23
N VAL A 228 -0.44 -36.39 -12.19
CA VAL A 228 0.64 -36.02 -13.12
C VAL A 228 1.07 -37.26 -13.88
N ARG A 229 0.95 -37.22 -15.19
CA ARG A 229 1.35 -38.29 -16.11
C ARG A 229 2.40 -37.77 -17.06
N PHE A 230 3.48 -38.51 -17.27
CA PHE A 230 4.57 -38.07 -18.14
C PHE A 230 4.40 -38.69 -19.53
N ARG A 231 4.08 -37.89 -20.53
CA ARG A 231 3.84 -38.33 -21.91
C ARG A 231 5.12 -38.23 -22.73
N ALA A 232 5.44 -39.27 -23.49
CA ALA A 232 6.58 -39.31 -24.39
C ALA A 232 6.42 -38.32 -25.55
N THR A 233 7.46 -37.52 -25.79
CA THR A 233 7.51 -36.48 -26.81
C THR A 233 8.88 -36.48 -27.50
N LEU A 234 9.04 -35.63 -28.52
CA LEU A 234 10.34 -35.25 -29.07
C LEU A 234 10.61 -33.80 -28.70
N ARG A 235 11.84 -33.50 -28.27
CA ARG A 235 12.28 -32.14 -27.97
C ARG A 235 13.68 -31.95 -28.54
N ASN A 236 13.82 -30.99 -29.45
CA ASN A 236 15.06 -30.77 -30.19
C ASN A 236 15.61 -32.07 -30.84
N GLY A 237 14.73 -32.82 -31.51
CA GLY A 237 15.05 -34.10 -32.15
C GLY A 237 15.40 -35.26 -31.21
N ARG A 238 15.33 -35.08 -29.88
CA ARG A 238 15.62 -36.13 -28.88
C ARG A 238 14.34 -36.66 -28.24
N PRO A 239 14.26 -37.96 -27.90
CA PRO A 239 13.19 -38.48 -27.04
C PRO A 239 13.15 -37.74 -25.70
N SER A 240 11.95 -37.33 -25.30
CA SER A 240 11.69 -36.62 -24.06
C SER A 240 10.32 -36.95 -23.45
N PHE A 241 9.99 -36.30 -22.34
CA PHE A 241 8.73 -36.45 -21.62
C PHE A 241 8.19 -35.08 -21.20
N PHE A 242 6.87 -34.93 -21.30
CA PHE A 242 6.12 -33.76 -20.85
C PHE A 242 5.13 -34.14 -19.72
N PRO A 243 5.03 -33.39 -18.61
CA PRO A 243 4.05 -33.64 -17.56
C PRO A 243 2.65 -33.12 -17.94
N GLU A 244 1.74 -34.04 -18.21
CA GLU A 244 0.30 -33.76 -18.26
C GLU A 244 -0.27 -33.73 -16.84
N ILE A 245 -0.85 -32.59 -16.46
CA ILE A 245 -1.46 -32.40 -15.14
C ILE A 245 -2.99 -32.41 -15.27
N GLU A 246 -3.65 -33.27 -14.51
CA GLU A 246 -5.09 -33.28 -14.30
C GLU A 246 -5.41 -32.85 -12.86
N TYR A 247 -6.47 -32.07 -12.68
CA TYR A 247 -6.94 -31.61 -11.38
C TYR A 247 -8.38 -32.03 -11.14
N ARG A 248 -8.71 -32.25 -9.87
CA ARG A 248 -10.05 -32.67 -9.46
C ARG A 248 -10.98 -31.46 -9.34
N THR A 249 -12.12 -31.50 -10.03
CA THR A 249 -13.25 -30.59 -9.90
C THR A 249 -14.44 -31.30 -9.25
N PRO A 250 -15.52 -30.57 -8.87
CA PRO A 250 -16.76 -31.20 -8.42
C PRO A 250 -17.39 -32.14 -9.47
N THR A 251 -17.14 -31.89 -10.77
CA THR A 251 -17.74 -32.65 -11.87
C THR A 251 -16.86 -33.78 -12.40
N GLY A 252 -15.58 -33.85 -12.00
CA GLY A 252 -14.70 -34.93 -12.44
C GLY A 252 -13.21 -34.55 -12.44
N TRP A 253 -12.42 -35.27 -13.23
CA TRP A 253 -11.03 -34.92 -13.50
C TRP A 253 -10.97 -34.09 -14.78
N LEU A 254 -10.33 -32.94 -14.74
CA LEU A 254 -10.06 -32.13 -15.92
C LEU A 254 -8.56 -32.06 -16.17
N ARG A 255 -8.17 -32.20 -17.44
CA ARG A 255 -6.80 -31.97 -17.90
C ARG A 255 -6.57 -30.47 -18.03
N ALA A 256 -5.50 -29.96 -17.44
CA ALA A 256 -5.10 -28.58 -17.62
C ALA A 256 -4.61 -28.32 -19.06
N PRO A 257 -5.05 -27.24 -19.74
CA PRO A 257 -4.63 -26.90 -21.10
C PRO A 257 -3.21 -26.29 -21.11
N LEU A 258 -2.22 -27.08 -20.71
CA LEU A 258 -0.82 -26.66 -20.62
C LEU A 258 -0.14 -26.69 -22.01
N ASP A 259 0.91 -25.89 -22.16
CA ASP A 259 1.72 -25.83 -23.39
C ASP A 259 3.03 -26.61 -23.18
N PRO A 260 3.23 -27.77 -23.84
CA PRO A 260 4.47 -28.53 -23.74
C PRO A 260 5.71 -27.75 -24.18
N SER A 261 5.57 -26.82 -25.12
CA SER A 261 6.66 -25.97 -25.62
C SER A 261 6.96 -24.76 -24.72
N ALA A 262 6.20 -24.61 -23.63
CA ALA A 262 6.45 -23.62 -22.58
C ALA A 262 7.26 -24.17 -21.42
N GLU A 263 7.08 -25.45 -21.07
CA GLU A 263 7.81 -26.07 -19.97
C GLU A 263 9.31 -26.00 -20.21
N SER A 264 10.12 -25.64 -19.22
CA SER A 264 11.57 -25.79 -19.36
C SER A 264 12.29 -25.94 -18.02
N TYR A 265 13.27 -26.84 -17.98
CA TYR A 265 14.24 -26.96 -16.90
C TYR A 265 15.53 -26.28 -17.34
N GLN A 266 15.95 -25.28 -16.59
CA GLN A 266 17.08 -24.43 -16.94
C GLN A 266 18.20 -24.56 -15.91
N VAL A 267 19.44 -24.56 -16.38
CA VAL A 267 20.62 -24.33 -15.55
C VAL A 267 21.34 -23.10 -16.09
N VAL A 268 21.60 -22.11 -15.25
CA VAL A 268 22.43 -20.96 -15.65
C VAL A 268 23.81 -21.13 -15.03
N SER A 269 24.85 -21.18 -15.85
CA SER A 269 26.24 -21.23 -15.43
C SER A 269 26.88 -19.85 -15.54
N ALA A 270 27.60 -19.42 -14.51
CA ALA A 270 28.30 -18.14 -14.49
C ALA A 270 29.72 -18.29 -13.96
N GLU A 271 30.61 -17.43 -14.45
CA GLU A 271 31.99 -17.35 -13.98
C GLU A 271 32.05 -16.94 -12.50
N PRO A 272 33.10 -17.33 -11.75
CA PRO A 272 33.26 -16.97 -10.33
C PRO A 272 33.21 -15.46 -10.02
N GLY A 273 33.53 -14.62 -11.01
CA GLY A 273 33.54 -13.16 -10.92
C GLY A 273 32.18 -12.48 -11.06
N VAL A 274 31.12 -13.21 -11.43
CA VAL A 274 29.76 -12.68 -11.48
C VAL A 274 29.25 -12.44 -10.06
N LYS A 275 28.73 -11.25 -9.81
CA LYS A 275 28.27 -10.75 -8.52
C LYS A 275 26.77 -10.54 -8.51
N PHE A 276 26.17 -10.86 -7.38
CA PHE A 276 24.83 -10.44 -7.00
C PHE A 276 24.92 -9.06 -6.34
N GLU A 277 24.30 -8.04 -6.93
CA GLU A 277 24.37 -6.68 -6.43
C GLU A 277 22.97 -6.11 -6.22
N MET A 278 22.67 -5.63 -5.01
CA MET A 278 21.38 -5.01 -4.72
C MET A 278 21.28 -3.54 -5.16
N LYS A 279 21.63 -3.23 -6.43
CA LYS A 279 21.38 -1.97 -7.19
C LYS A 279 20.24 -1.05 -6.71
N GLY A 280 19.11 -1.67 -6.39
CA GLY A 280 17.89 -1.08 -5.86
C GLY A 280 17.01 -2.21 -5.34
N PHE A 281 15.69 -2.12 -5.57
CA PHE A 281 14.75 -3.16 -5.16
C PHE A 281 14.95 -4.50 -5.89
N HIS A 282 15.21 -4.47 -7.20
CA HIS A 282 15.53 -5.67 -7.97
C HIS A 282 17.04 -5.94 -7.93
N PRO A 283 17.47 -7.21 -7.79
CA PRO A 283 18.87 -7.59 -7.84
C PRO A 283 19.45 -7.31 -9.21
N GLN A 284 20.74 -7.03 -9.29
CA GLN A 284 21.48 -6.86 -10.54
C GLN A 284 22.65 -7.85 -10.62
N TRP A 285 22.93 -8.36 -11.82
CA TRP A 285 24.13 -9.13 -12.12
C TRP A 285 25.03 -8.37 -13.09
N ASN A 286 26.32 -8.36 -12.80
CA ASN A 286 27.37 -7.80 -13.65
C ASN A 286 27.82 -8.77 -14.77
N GLY A 287 26.89 -9.62 -15.25
CA GLY A 287 27.13 -10.57 -16.34
C GLY A 287 27.69 -9.89 -17.61
N PRO A 288 28.10 -10.67 -18.63
CA PRO A 288 28.88 -10.17 -19.77
C PRO A 288 28.25 -8.90 -20.35
N ARG A 289 29.05 -7.81 -20.36
CA ARG A 289 28.59 -6.46 -20.74
C ARG A 289 28.36 -6.32 -22.23
N ASP A 290 28.91 -7.23 -23.02
CA ASP A 290 28.97 -7.14 -24.47
C ASP A 290 28.03 -8.19 -25.07
N ARG A 291 26.85 -7.73 -25.51
CA ARG A 291 26.12 -8.48 -26.53
C ARG A 291 26.85 -8.30 -27.85
N ALA A 292 26.88 -9.36 -28.65
CA ALA A 292 27.35 -9.25 -30.03
C ALA A 292 26.60 -8.11 -30.75
N PRO A 293 27.28 -7.34 -31.61
CA PRO A 293 26.62 -6.37 -32.47
C PRO A 293 25.51 -7.03 -33.29
N VAL A 294 24.39 -6.33 -33.47
CA VAL A 294 23.26 -6.75 -34.31
C VAL A 294 23.08 -5.76 -35.45
N THR A 295 22.70 -6.26 -36.63
CA THR A 295 22.32 -5.40 -37.75
C THR A 295 20.82 -5.24 -37.81
N ILE A 296 20.33 -4.00 -37.72
CA ILE A 296 18.89 -3.69 -37.84
C ILE A 296 18.61 -2.97 -39.16
N THR A 297 17.42 -3.24 -39.72
CA THR A 297 16.97 -2.62 -40.97
C THR A 297 15.62 -1.91 -40.77
N ALA A 298 15.53 -0.66 -41.23
CA ALA A 298 14.26 0.07 -41.35
C ALA A 298 14.31 1.09 -42.50
N GLY A 299 13.23 1.19 -43.27
CA GLY A 299 13.16 2.10 -44.43
C GLY A 299 14.22 1.82 -45.51
N GLY A 300 14.69 0.57 -45.63
CA GLY A 300 15.78 0.17 -46.53
C GLY A 300 17.20 0.49 -46.03
N VAL A 301 17.34 1.13 -44.87
CA VAL A 301 18.63 1.50 -44.28
C VAL A 301 19.04 0.47 -43.24
N LYS A 302 20.31 0.09 -43.24
CA LYS A 302 20.91 -0.86 -42.29
C LYS A 302 21.86 -0.14 -41.34
N VAL A 303 21.85 -0.51 -40.06
CA VAL A 303 22.86 -0.06 -39.09
C VAL A 303 23.25 -1.21 -38.17
N GLU A 304 24.53 -1.32 -37.88
CA GLU A 304 25.04 -2.18 -36.82
C GLU A 304 24.96 -1.45 -35.48
N THR A 305 24.37 -2.08 -34.47
CA THR A 305 24.14 -1.52 -33.14
C THR A 305 24.23 -2.63 -32.09
N ARG A 306 23.94 -2.35 -30.83
CA ARG A 306 23.76 -3.37 -29.78
C ARG A 306 22.39 -3.22 -29.15
N ALA A 307 21.73 -4.36 -28.98
CA ALA A 307 20.51 -4.42 -28.18
C ALA A 307 20.81 -3.93 -26.76
N ARG A 308 19.80 -3.35 -26.11
CA ARG A 308 19.89 -2.97 -24.70
C ARG A 308 20.39 -4.19 -23.94
N ALA A 309 21.27 -3.99 -22.96
CA ALA A 309 21.54 -5.02 -21.97
C ALA A 309 20.25 -5.26 -21.17
N SER A 310 19.29 -5.97 -21.76
CA SER A 310 18.13 -6.49 -21.05
C SER A 310 18.63 -7.58 -20.11
N GLY A 311 18.05 -7.64 -18.92
CA GLY A 311 18.31 -8.75 -18.02
C GLY A 311 19.49 -8.60 -17.06
N ARG A 312 20.02 -7.39 -16.81
CA ARG A 312 20.82 -7.22 -15.57
C ARG A 312 19.98 -7.47 -14.34
N ASN A 313 18.68 -7.18 -14.39
CA ASN A 313 17.76 -7.36 -13.26
C ASN A 313 17.10 -8.74 -13.22
N VAL A 314 17.59 -9.70 -14.02
CA VAL A 314 16.97 -11.01 -14.15
C VAL A 314 18.01 -12.12 -14.09
N ILE A 315 17.70 -13.18 -13.36
CA ILE A 315 18.65 -14.26 -13.06
C ILE A 315 19.17 -14.98 -14.29
N TRP A 316 18.34 -15.17 -15.32
CA TRP A 316 18.78 -15.77 -16.59
C TRP A 316 19.68 -14.86 -17.44
N GLY A 317 19.86 -13.60 -17.05
CA GLY A 317 20.89 -12.71 -17.62
C GLY A 317 22.23 -12.76 -16.89
N ALA A 318 22.35 -13.52 -15.79
CA ALA A 318 23.57 -13.58 -14.99
C ALA A 318 24.70 -14.41 -15.62
N GLY A 319 24.39 -15.28 -16.58
CA GLY A 319 25.35 -16.20 -17.20
C GLY A 319 24.78 -16.90 -18.42
N ARG A 320 25.40 -18.03 -18.79
CA ARG A 320 25.00 -18.86 -19.93
C ARG A 320 23.87 -19.82 -19.53
N ASN A 321 22.77 -19.81 -20.28
CA ASN A 321 21.60 -20.66 -20.03
C ASN A 321 21.74 -22.02 -20.76
N HIS A 322 21.42 -23.10 -20.05
CA HIS A 322 21.45 -24.47 -20.55
C HIS A 322 20.07 -25.11 -20.33
N GLU A 323 19.41 -25.49 -21.42
CA GLU A 323 18.16 -26.23 -21.35
C GLU A 323 18.44 -27.72 -21.09
N HIS A 324 17.79 -28.28 -20.09
CA HIS A 324 17.87 -29.71 -19.78
C HIS A 324 16.60 -30.44 -20.24
N ILE A 325 16.80 -31.44 -21.10
CA ILE A 325 15.72 -32.24 -21.70
C ILE A 325 15.57 -33.55 -20.94
N VAL A 326 14.36 -33.87 -20.48
CA VAL A 326 14.05 -35.12 -19.76
C VAL A 326 14.35 -36.30 -20.68
N ARG A 327 15.11 -37.28 -20.21
CA ARG A 327 15.49 -38.51 -20.92
C ARG A 327 14.66 -39.71 -20.45
N ALA A 328 14.44 -39.82 -19.14
CA ALA A 328 13.73 -40.95 -18.55
C ALA A 328 12.91 -40.52 -17.33
N VAL A 329 11.84 -41.28 -17.07
CA VAL A 329 10.90 -41.10 -15.96
C VAL A 329 10.78 -42.44 -15.25
N THR A 330 11.19 -42.52 -13.99
CA THR A 330 11.21 -43.78 -13.23
C THR A 330 10.49 -43.64 -11.89
N PRO A 331 9.87 -44.73 -11.36
CA PRO A 331 9.28 -44.71 -10.02
C PRO A 331 10.36 -44.47 -8.96
N ALA A 332 10.07 -43.64 -7.95
CA ALA A 332 11.05 -43.26 -6.92
C ALA A 332 10.49 -43.42 -5.49
N GLY A 333 9.56 -44.36 -5.32
CA GLY A 333 8.81 -44.63 -4.07
C GLY A 333 7.34 -44.21 -4.16
N PRO A 334 6.53 -44.50 -3.13
CA PRO A 334 5.12 -44.11 -3.08
C PRO A 334 4.96 -42.59 -3.24
N GLY A 335 4.11 -42.17 -4.18
CA GLY A 335 3.86 -40.74 -4.44
C GLY A 335 5.08 -39.97 -4.97
N ALA A 336 6.08 -40.64 -5.54
CA ALA A 336 7.29 -40.00 -6.04
C ALA A 336 7.78 -40.56 -7.39
N VAL A 337 8.31 -39.67 -8.22
CA VAL A 337 8.88 -39.97 -9.55
C VAL A 337 10.24 -39.30 -9.69
N ALA A 338 11.21 -40.00 -10.27
CA ALA A 338 12.52 -39.47 -10.63
C ALA A 338 12.59 -39.19 -12.13
N LEU A 339 13.19 -38.05 -12.48
CA LEU A 339 13.45 -37.62 -13.84
C LEU A 339 14.96 -37.54 -14.05
N ASP A 340 15.45 -38.30 -15.03
CA ASP A 340 16.83 -38.20 -15.50
C ASP A 340 16.86 -37.39 -16.79
N PHE A 341 17.83 -36.49 -16.92
CA PHE A 341 17.96 -35.62 -18.09
C PHE A 341 19.10 -36.08 -19.00
N HIS A 342 19.04 -35.69 -20.27
CA HIS A 342 20.18 -35.83 -21.17
C HIS A 342 21.35 -34.96 -20.66
N PRO A 343 22.60 -35.46 -20.70
CA PRO A 343 23.76 -34.66 -20.32
C PRO A 343 23.94 -33.45 -21.25
N THR A 344 24.43 -32.35 -20.70
CA THR A 344 24.83 -31.15 -21.43
C THR A 344 26.32 -30.88 -21.21
N GLU A 345 26.90 -29.92 -21.93
CA GLU A 345 28.28 -29.48 -21.70
C GLU A 345 28.48 -28.89 -20.29
N ALA A 346 27.42 -28.35 -19.68
CA ALA A 346 27.47 -27.78 -18.35
C ALA A 346 27.47 -28.85 -17.24
N GLY A 347 26.91 -30.03 -17.49
CA GLY A 347 26.79 -31.09 -16.50
C GLY A 347 25.53 -31.95 -16.65
N THR A 348 25.13 -32.60 -15.56
CA THR A 348 23.97 -33.50 -15.53
C THR A 348 22.92 -33.04 -14.52
N LEU A 349 21.65 -33.03 -14.93
CA LEU A 349 20.51 -32.68 -14.08
C LEU A 349 19.70 -33.94 -13.75
N ARG A 350 19.19 -33.99 -12.53
CA ARG A 350 18.16 -34.92 -12.05
C ARG A 350 17.07 -34.13 -11.35
N ALA A 351 15.84 -34.64 -11.39
CA ALA A 351 14.74 -34.09 -10.61
C ALA A 351 13.96 -35.19 -9.90
N ARG A 352 13.43 -34.88 -8.72
CA ARG A 352 12.50 -35.73 -7.98
C ARG A 352 11.20 -34.97 -7.75
N TRP A 353 10.10 -35.52 -8.24
CA TRP A 353 8.75 -34.98 -8.04
C TRP A 353 8.02 -35.80 -6.99
N GLU A 354 7.39 -35.13 -6.02
CA GLU A 354 6.70 -35.75 -4.89
C GLU A 354 5.30 -35.15 -4.72
N LEU A 355 4.28 -36.00 -4.64
CA LEU A 355 2.90 -35.61 -4.37
C LEU A 355 2.41 -36.40 -3.16
N ALA A 356 2.35 -35.73 -2.01
CA ALA A 356 1.84 -36.33 -0.77
C ALA A 356 0.31 -36.50 -0.81
N PRO A 357 -0.26 -37.47 -0.06
CA PRO A 357 -1.71 -37.53 0.18
C PRO A 357 -2.23 -36.18 0.70
N GLY A 358 -3.40 -35.72 0.24
CA GLY A 358 -3.99 -34.45 0.63
C GLY A 358 -3.36 -33.19 0.03
N ALA A 359 -2.16 -33.27 -0.55
CA ALA A 359 -1.47 -32.08 -1.04
C ALA A 359 -2.04 -31.57 -2.37
N ARG A 360 -2.23 -30.24 -2.46
CA ARG A 360 -2.61 -29.56 -3.72
C ARG A 360 -1.42 -29.00 -4.51
N SER A 361 -0.20 -29.27 -4.05
CA SER A 361 1.03 -28.88 -4.73
C SER A 361 1.99 -30.06 -4.86
N VAL A 362 2.71 -30.11 -5.98
CA VAL A 362 3.79 -31.09 -6.22
C VAL A 362 5.10 -30.47 -5.77
N ARG A 363 5.84 -31.16 -4.91
CA ARG A 363 7.20 -30.76 -4.55
C ARG A 363 8.18 -31.27 -5.59
N VAL A 364 9.04 -30.38 -6.09
CA VAL A 364 10.06 -30.70 -7.10
C VAL A 364 11.41 -30.35 -6.54
N VAL A 365 12.31 -31.33 -6.47
CA VAL A 365 13.71 -31.15 -6.07
C VAL A 365 14.59 -31.32 -7.30
N LEU A 366 15.30 -30.28 -7.69
CA LEU A 366 16.31 -30.29 -8.74
C LEU A 366 17.68 -30.53 -8.11
N VAL A 367 18.47 -31.42 -8.72
CA VAL A 367 19.86 -31.71 -8.33
C VAL A 367 20.71 -31.71 -9.58
N PHE A 368 21.74 -30.85 -9.60
CA PHE A 368 22.64 -30.71 -10.73
C PHE A 368 24.08 -31.04 -10.30
N THR A 369 24.79 -31.72 -11.18
CA THR A 369 26.22 -32.04 -11.02
C THR A 369 26.98 -31.37 -12.17
N PRO A 370 27.76 -30.30 -11.89
CA PRO A 370 28.44 -29.51 -12.89
C PRO A 370 29.66 -30.22 -13.46
N ALA A 371 29.97 -29.95 -14.72
CA ALA A 371 31.19 -30.43 -15.39
C ALA A 371 32.42 -29.56 -15.11
N ALA A 372 32.23 -28.34 -14.59
CA ALA A 372 33.30 -27.39 -14.32
C ALA A 372 33.03 -26.59 -13.02
N ASP A 373 34.08 -26.04 -12.42
CA ASP A 373 33.97 -25.12 -11.31
C ASP A 373 33.24 -23.84 -11.73
N GLY A 374 32.36 -23.33 -10.89
CA GLY A 374 31.66 -22.09 -11.20
C GLY A 374 30.50 -21.77 -10.28
N GLN A 375 29.63 -20.90 -10.77
CA GLN A 375 28.37 -20.56 -10.12
C GLN A 375 27.21 -21.11 -10.93
N TYR A 376 26.26 -21.75 -10.26
CA TYR A 376 25.12 -22.38 -10.91
C TYR A 376 23.81 -22.01 -10.21
N THR A 377 22.74 -21.85 -10.98
CA THR A 377 21.37 -21.70 -10.49
C THR A 377 20.44 -22.57 -11.31
N LEU A 378 19.45 -23.16 -10.64
CA LEU A 378 18.51 -24.13 -11.20
C LEU A 378 17.14 -23.46 -11.35
N GLY A 379 16.59 -23.50 -12.55
CA GLY A 379 15.34 -22.83 -12.91
C GLY A 379 14.28 -23.78 -13.41
N TYR A 380 13.02 -23.43 -13.15
CA TYR A 380 11.86 -24.09 -13.74
C TYR A 380 10.90 -23.05 -14.31
N LEU A 381 10.55 -23.20 -15.58
CA LEU A 381 9.52 -22.43 -16.27
C LEU A 381 8.25 -23.28 -16.35
N PHE A 382 7.18 -22.81 -15.72
CA PHE A 382 5.93 -23.57 -15.63
C PHE A 382 5.31 -23.75 -17.04
N PRO A 383 4.65 -24.89 -17.35
CA PRO A 383 4.04 -25.16 -18.65
C PRO A 383 2.75 -24.37 -18.94
N LEU A 384 2.69 -23.10 -18.50
CA LEU A 384 1.59 -22.17 -18.76
C LEU A 384 2.15 -20.88 -19.36
N HIS A 385 1.89 -20.69 -20.64
CA HIS A 385 2.39 -19.55 -21.41
C HIS A 385 1.21 -18.89 -22.13
N ARG A 386 0.92 -17.63 -21.80
CA ARG A 386 -0.26 -16.90 -22.29
C ARG A 386 0.04 -15.44 -22.56
N ARG A 387 -0.72 -14.83 -23.46
CA ARG A 387 -0.81 -13.37 -23.54
C ARG A 387 -1.64 -12.88 -22.35
N LEU A 388 -1.37 -11.66 -21.88
CA LEU A 388 -2.12 -11.05 -20.79
C LEU A 388 -3.64 -10.98 -21.06
N ALA A 389 -4.05 -10.86 -22.33
CA ALA A 389 -5.46 -10.86 -22.72
C ALA A 389 -6.17 -12.18 -22.40
N ASP A 390 -5.43 -13.28 -22.36
CA ASP A 390 -5.93 -14.66 -22.17
C ASP A 390 -5.78 -15.13 -20.71
N VAL A 391 -5.55 -14.20 -19.78
CA VAL A 391 -5.35 -14.44 -18.33
C VAL A 391 -6.34 -13.57 -17.56
N GLU A 392 -7.02 -14.10 -16.55
CA GLU A 392 -7.98 -13.33 -15.74
C GLU A 392 -7.27 -12.53 -14.64
N GLU A 393 -6.37 -13.19 -13.89
CA GLU A 393 -5.70 -12.61 -12.73
C GLU A 393 -4.26 -13.14 -12.61
N LEU A 394 -3.34 -12.30 -12.15
CA LEU A 394 -1.96 -12.63 -11.80
C LEU A 394 -1.74 -12.38 -10.31
N LEU A 395 -0.85 -13.16 -9.72
CA LEU A 395 -0.34 -12.88 -8.37
C LEU A 395 1.15 -13.24 -8.27
N MET A 396 1.97 -12.23 -8.01
CA MET A 396 3.34 -12.38 -7.54
C MET A 396 3.57 -11.27 -6.50
N PRO A 397 3.28 -11.54 -5.20
CA PRO A 397 3.28 -10.52 -4.16
C PRO A 397 4.66 -9.87 -4.05
N MET A 398 4.84 -8.59 -3.81
CA MET A 398 3.87 -7.54 -3.58
C MET A 398 3.52 -6.69 -4.82
N LEU A 399 4.28 -6.84 -5.91
CA LEU A 399 4.22 -5.91 -7.05
C LEU A 399 3.17 -6.28 -8.09
N VAL A 400 2.91 -7.57 -8.26
CA VAL A 400 2.00 -8.08 -9.27
C VAL A 400 0.78 -8.63 -8.59
N GLN A 401 -0.33 -7.96 -8.85
CA GLN A 401 -1.66 -8.39 -8.47
C GLN A 401 -2.62 -7.95 -9.57
N ARG A 402 -3.70 -8.69 -9.73
CA ARG A 402 -4.64 -8.48 -10.82
C ARG A 402 -3.96 -8.60 -12.18
N LYS A 403 -4.19 -7.70 -13.13
CA LYS A 403 -3.54 -7.72 -14.46
C LYS A 403 -2.35 -6.76 -14.59
N ARG A 404 -1.74 -6.33 -13.48
CA ARG A 404 -0.58 -5.42 -13.47
C ARG A 404 0.69 -6.15 -13.91
N PHE A 405 0.78 -6.44 -15.20
CA PHE A 405 1.83 -7.25 -15.80
C PHE A 405 3.09 -6.41 -16.04
N PRO A 406 4.28 -6.88 -15.63
CA PRO A 406 5.52 -6.16 -15.85
C PRO A 406 5.81 -5.85 -17.33
N THR A 407 6.18 -4.60 -17.60
CA THR A 407 6.65 -4.09 -18.89
C THR A 407 8.05 -4.62 -19.23
N THR A 408 8.85 -4.90 -18.20
CA THR A 408 10.19 -5.52 -18.31
C THR A 408 10.28 -6.76 -17.43
N ASP A 409 11.18 -7.68 -17.78
CA ASP A 409 11.48 -8.84 -16.96
C ASP A 409 12.40 -8.47 -15.79
N TYR A 410 12.05 -8.96 -14.60
CA TYR A 410 12.85 -8.81 -13.39
C TYR A 410 12.72 -10.03 -12.50
N THR A 411 13.75 -10.28 -11.69
CA THR A 411 13.68 -11.26 -10.60
C THR A 411 13.13 -10.60 -9.35
N LEU A 412 12.02 -11.13 -8.83
CA LEU A 412 11.52 -10.75 -7.51
C LEU A 412 12.11 -11.70 -6.46
N LEU A 413 12.88 -11.16 -5.52
CA LEU A 413 13.50 -11.93 -4.47
C LEU A 413 12.47 -12.44 -3.47
N HIS A 414 12.66 -13.64 -2.92
CA HIS A 414 11.73 -14.19 -1.92
C HIS A 414 11.62 -13.32 -0.66
N ALA A 415 12.71 -12.65 -0.24
CA ALA A 415 12.71 -11.74 0.90
C ALA A 415 11.99 -10.40 0.63
N ALA A 416 11.50 -10.19 -0.60
CA ALA A 416 10.62 -9.09 -1.00
C ALA A 416 9.27 -9.60 -1.53
N CYS A 417 8.89 -10.82 -1.15
CA CYS A 417 7.68 -11.50 -1.57
C CYS A 417 6.98 -12.09 -0.32
N PRO A 418 6.00 -11.38 0.28
CA PRO A 418 5.39 -11.77 1.57
C PRO A 418 4.86 -13.20 1.61
N THR A 419 4.36 -13.68 0.46
CA THR A 419 4.06 -15.09 0.19
C THR A 419 4.76 -15.47 -1.12
N PRO A 420 5.89 -16.21 -1.10
CA PRO A 420 6.72 -16.50 -2.28
C PRO A 420 6.04 -17.40 -3.33
N VAL A 421 5.11 -16.83 -4.09
CA VAL A 421 4.40 -17.47 -5.21
C VAL A 421 4.42 -16.60 -6.46
N SER A 422 4.32 -17.26 -7.61
CA SER A 422 3.97 -16.65 -8.89
C SER A 422 2.84 -17.47 -9.50
N LEU A 423 1.67 -16.85 -9.69
CA LEU A 423 0.43 -17.50 -10.10
C LEU A 423 -0.20 -16.78 -11.29
N ALA A 424 -0.88 -17.56 -12.13
CA ALA A 424 -1.79 -17.07 -13.16
C ALA A 424 -3.10 -17.87 -13.12
N GLN A 425 -4.22 -17.14 -13.10
CA GLN A 425 -5.56 -17.70 -13.26
C GLN A 425 -5.93 -17.69 -14.74
N VAL A 426 -6.42 -18.83 -15.24
CA VAL A 426 -6.83 -19.04 -16.63
C VAL A 426 -8.17 -19.77 -16.68
N THR A 427 -9.09 -19.33 -17.54
CA THR A 427 -10.32 -20.07 -17.86
C THR A 427 -10.11 -20.97 -19.08
N ALA A 428 -10.12 -22.29 -18.87
CA ALA A 428 -9.95 -23.26 -19.97
C ALA A 428 -11.20 -23.38 -20.85
N ALA A 429 -12.38 -23.26 -20.24
CA ALA A 429 -13.71 -23.28 -20.85
C ALA A 429 -14.70 -22.64 -19.86
N PRO A 430 -15.92 -22.24 -20.28
CA PRO A 430 -16.92 -21.72 -19.35
C PRO A 430 -17.13 -22.67 -18.15
N GLY A 431 -16.94 -22.16 -16.94
CA GLY A 431 -17.05 -22.95 -15.69
C GLY A 431 -15.82 -23.81 -15.34
N ALA A 432 -14.73 -23.73 -16.11
CA ALA A 432 -13.48 -24.47 -15.89
C ALA A 432 -12.27 -23.52 -15.67
N ALA A 433 -12.44 -22.59 -14.73
CA ALA A 433 -11.35 -21.74 -14.26
C ALA A 433 -10.40 -22.53 -13.36
N PHE A 434 -9.10 -22.35 -13.57
CA PHE A 434 -8.05 -22.91 -12.72
C PHE A 434 -6.97 -21.87 -12.51
N THR A 435 -6.22 -22.03 -11.42
CA THR A 435 -5.03 -21.23 -11.14
C THR A 435 -3.82 -22.14 -11.08
N ALA A 436 -2.73 -21.72 -11.72
CA ALA A 436 -1.50 -22.48 -11.75
C ALA A 436 -0.25 -21.59 -11.61
N GLY A 437 0.84 -22.19 -11.15
CA GLY A 437 2.13 -21.52 -11.07
C GLY A 437 3.12 -22.22 -10.16
N VAL A 438 4.04 -21.44 -9.60
CA VAL A 438 5.15 -21.93 -8.79
C VAL A 438 5.22 -21.21 -7.44
N ALA A 439 5.76 -21.90 -6.44
CA ALA A 439 6.12 -21.32 -5.15
C ALA A 439 7.49 -21.84 -4.69
N GLY A 440 8.17 -21.09 -3.84
CA GLY A 440 9.37 -21.60 -3.15
C GLY A 440 9.02 -22.75 -2.21
N ASP A 441 9.87 -23.78 -2.10
CA ASP A 441 9.71 -24.77 -1.03
C ASP A 441 10.07 -24.10 0.32
N PRO A 442 9.27 -24.26 1.39
CA PRO A 442 9.57 -23.65 2.69
C PRO A 442 10.95 -24.02 3.23
N GLY A 443 11.46 -25.22 2.91
CA GLY A 443 12.81 -25.66 3.27
C GLY A 443 13.95 -24.90 2.58
N GLU A 444 13.62 -24.00 1.64
CA GLU A 444 14.57 -23.09 1.00
C GLU A 444 14.66 -21.72 1.70
N ILE A 445 13.77 -21.46 2.66
CA ILE A 445 13.69 -20.22 3.42
C ILE A 445 14.21 -20.48 4.83
N ALA A 446 15.27 -19.78 5.22
CA ALA A 446 15.78 -19.85 6.59
C ALA A 446 14.85 -19.12 7.55
N HIS A 447 14.81 -19.55 8.82
CA HIS A 447 14.13 -18.82 9.89
C HIS A 447 14.99 -17.61 10.31
N GLU A 448 15.04 -16.60 9.44
CA GLU A 448 15.73 -15.32 9.65
C GLU A 448 14.83 -14.15 9.28
N PHE A 449 15.20 -12.94 9.73
CA PHE A 449 14.48 -11.75 9.34
C PHE A 449 14.65 -11.50 7.83
N PRO A 450 13.57 -11.21 7.07
CA PRO A 450 13.65 -11.15 5.61
C PRO A 450 14.64 -10.10 5.11
N THR A 451 15.74 -10.57 4.53
CA THR A 451 16.86 -9.73 4.06
C THR A 451 17.12 -9.95 2.57
N PRO A 452 16.92 -8.93 1.70
CA PRO A 452 17.09 -9.09 0.26
C PRO A 452 18.47 -9.62 -0.16
N ALA A 453 19.55 -9.14 0.46
CA ALA A 453 20.91 -9.59 0.16
C ALA A 453 21.18 -11.08 0.47
N ARG A 454 20.34 -11.73 1.31
CA ARG A 454 20.46 -13.15 1.67
C ARG A 454 19.45 -14.04 0.94
N SER A 455 18.76 -13.50 -0.06
CA SER A 455 17.73 -14.24 -0.77
C SER A 455 18.28 -15.45 -1.50
N ARG A 456 17.72 -16.65 -1.20
CA ARG A 456 18.15 -17.90 -1.83
C ARG A 456 17.58 -18.09 -3.24
N PHE A 457 16.35 -17.67 -3.49
CA PHE A 457 15.67 -17.82 -4.79
C PHE A 457 14.91 -16.57 -5.21
N GLY A 458 14.51 -16.54 -6.47
CA GLY A 458 13.72 -15.48 -7.06
C GLY A 458 12.62 -15.99 -8.00
N LEU A 459 11.54 -15.21 -8.08
CA LEU A 459 10.31 -15.50 -8.80
C LEU A 459 10.12 -14.56 -9.99
N HIS A 460 9.38 -15.03 -10.98
CA HIS A 460 9.02 -14.27 -12.17
C HIS A 460 7.61 -14.61 -12.62
N VAL A 461 6.95 -13.65 -13.26
CA VAL A 461 5.65 -13.83 -13.93
C VAL A 461 5.72 -13.57 -15.44
N ARG A 462 6.78 -12.87 -15.89
CA ARG A 462 7.05 -12.57 -17.30
C ARG A 462 8.19 -13.46 -17.78
N SER A 463 7.95 -14.24 -18.82
CA SER A 463 8.94 -15.12 -19.43
C SER A 463 9.98 -14.34 -20.24
N PRO A 464 11.13 -14.96 -20.59
CA PRO A 464 12.05 -14.45 -21.61
C PRO A 464 11.40 -14.16 -22.97
N ARG A 465 10.24 -14.78 -23.27
CA ARG A 465 9.44 -14.53 -24.50
C ARG A 465 8.45 -13.36 -24.34
N GLY A 466 8.43 -12.68 -23.19
CA GLY A 466 7.61 -11.50 -22.93
C GLY A 466 6.14 -11.80 -22.62
N LEU A 467 5.81 -13.07 -22.32
CA LEU A 467 4.44 -13.54 -22.07
C LEU A 467 4.26 -13.92 -20.60
N VAL A 468 3.02 -14.10 -20.16
CA VAL A 468 2.70 -14.56 -18.81
C VAL A 468 3.16 -16.01 -18.68
N GLN A 469 4.08 -16.25 -17.76
CA GLN A 469 4.57 -17.56 -17.38
C GLN A 469 5.18 -17.49 -15.99
N PRO A 470 4.55 -18.13 -14.99
CA PRO A 470 5.18 -18.32 -13.69
C PRO A 470 6.50 -19.10 -13.80
N SER A 471 7.56 -18.59 -13.19
CA SER A 471 8.86 -19.28 -13.12
C SER A 471 9.62 -18.95 -11.83
N ILE A 472 10.58 -19.80 -11.50
CA ILE A 472 11.38 -19.70 -10.27
C ILE A 472 12.80 -20.21 -10.52
N TYR A 473 13.79 -19.56 -9.88
CA TYR A 473 15.20 -19.94 -9.96
C TYR A 473 15.88 -19.88 -8.58
N GLY A 474 16.71 -20.87 -8.29
CA GLY A 474 17.53 -20.92 -7.07
C GLY A 474 18.58 -22.04 -7.11
N PRO A 475 19.60 -22.01 -6.23
CA PRO A 475 20.04 -20.84 -5.48
C PRO A 475 20.56 -19.72 -6.42
N LEU A 476 20.47 -18.44 -6.04
CA LEU A 476 20.83 -17.33 -6.94
C LEU A 476 22.35 -17.20 -7.16
N ILE A 477 22.77 -16.99 -8.42
CA ILE A 477 24.18 -16.69 -8.78
C ILE A 477 24.69 -15.50 -7.98
N GLY A 478 25.92 -15.58 -7.47
CA GLY A 478 26.55 -14.58 -6.61
C GLY A 478 26.41 -14.88 -5.12
N GLN A 479 25.43 -15.70 -4.74
CA GLN A 479 25.23 -16.16 -3.36
C GLN A 479 26.14 -17.35 -3.04
N PRO A 480 26.51 -17.57 -1.76
CA PRO A 480 27.35 -18.72 -1.35
C PRO A 480 26.81 -20.07 -1.86
N GLY A 481 25.50 -20.27 -1.78
CA GLY A 481 24.87 -21.53 -2.22
C GLY A 481 24.94 -21.82 -3.73
N SER A 482 25.34 -20.85 -4.56
CA SER A 482 25.50 -21.05 -6.00
C SER A 482 26.90 -21.53 -6.41
N ARG A 483 27.90 -21.41 -5.52
CA ARG A 483 29.31 -21.73 -5.81
C ARG A 483 29.57 -23.20 -5.55
N VAL A 484 30.01 -23.93 -6.57
CA VAL A 484 30.23 -25.37 -6.48
C VAL A 484 31.36 -25.82 -7.43
N GLY A 485 32.15 -26.80 -7.01
CA GLY A 485 33.22 -27.39 -7.83
C GLY A 485 32.69 -28.44 -8.81
N ALA A 486 33.47 -28.76 -9.84
CA ALA A 486 33.17 -29.83 -10.78
C ALA A 486 32.88 -31.15 -10.03
N GLY A 487 31.79 -31.83 -10.41
CA GLY A 487 31.37 -33.09 -9.79
C GLY A 487 30.64 -32.97 -8.44
N GLN A 488 30.58 -31.78 -7.82
CA GLN A 488 29.84 -31.57 -6.57
C GLN A 488 28.38 -31.22 -6.84
N GLU A 489 27.43 -31.77 -6.07
CA GLU A 489 26.01 -31.53 -6.30
C GLU A 489 25.54 -30.16 -5.79
N ILE A 490 24.70 -29.51 -6.58
CA ILE A 490 23.91 -28.34 -6.19
C ILE A 490 22.42 -28.69 -6.23
N ARG A 491 21.64 -28.20 -5.26
CA ARG A 491 20.22 -28.55 -5.07
C ARG A 491 19.34 -27.31 -4.93
N PHE A 492 18.13 -27.41 -5.49
CA PHE A 492 17.05 -26.43 -5.29
C PHE A 492 15.68 -27.12 -5.23
N ALA A 493 14.85 -26.76 -4.26
CA ALA A 493 13.48 -27.27 -4.13
C ALA A 493 12.43 -26.19 -4.43
N LEU A 494 11.34 -26.58 -5.08
CA LEU A 494 10.22 -25.70 -5.42
C LEU A 494 8.88 -26.45 -5.35
N ARG A 495 7.78 -25.72 -5.43
CA ARG A 495 6.41 -26.24 -5.44
C ARG A 495 5.72 -25.87 -6.74
N LEU A 496 5.07 -26.84 -7.36
CA LEU A 496 4.16 -26.63 -8.48
C LEU A 496 2.74 -26.63 -7.96
N LEU A 497 2.00 -25.55 -8.22
CA LEU A 497 0.62 -25.40 -7.79
C LEU A 497 -0.28 -25.39 -9.01
N LEU A 498 -1.33 -26.21 -8.99
CA LEU A 498 -2.37 -26.22 -10.02
C LEU A 498 -3.66 -26.72 -9.39
N GLN A 499 -4.73 -25.92 -9.42
CA GLN A 499 -6.00 -26.31 -8.80
C GLN A 499 -7.19 -25.61 -9.45
N PRO A 500 -8.43 -26.14 -9.31
CA PRO A 500 -9.61 -25.42 -9.78
C PRO A 500 -9.84 -24.15 -8.95
N GLY A 501 -10.53 -23.19 -9.55
CA GLY A 501 -10.95 -21.97 -8.88
C GLY A 501 -10.02 -20.77 -9.13
N ASP A 502 -10.28 -19.72 -8.36
CA ASP A 502 -9.66 -18.42 -8.54
C ASP A 502 -8.26 -18.30 -7.90
N TRP A 503 -7.62 -17.18 -8.16
CA TRP A 503 -6.32 -16.85 -7.61
C TRP A 503 -6.30 -16.86 -6.08
N TYR A 504 -7.42 -16.51 -5.42
CA TYR A 504 -7.47 -16.44 -3.97
C TYR A 504 -7.44 -17.84 -3.38
N ALA A 505 -8.22 -18.78 -3.92
CA ALA A 505 -8.15 -20.18 -3.49
C ALA A 505 -6.72 -20.74 -3.62
N ALA A 506 -6.01 -20.42 -4.69
CA ALA A 506 -4.62 -20.84 -4.89
C ALA A 506 -3.65 -20.15 -3.92
N TYR A 507 -3.86 -18.87 -3.64
CA TYR A 507 -3.15 -18.14 -2.60
C TYR A 507 -3.37 -18.76 -1.22
N ARG A 508 -4.59 -19.18 -0.88
CA ARG A 508 -4.93 -19.88 0.37
C ARG A 508 -4.15 -21.20 0.47
N THR A 509 -4.13 -22.00 -0.58
CA THR A 509 -3.31 -23.23 -0.64
C THR A 509 -1.84 -22.92 -0.39
N ALA A 510 -1.30 -21.87 -1.00
CA ALA A 510 0.09 -21.48 -0.76
C ALA A 510 0.34 -21.04 0.68
N ALA A 511 -0.48 -20.13 1.23
CA ALA A 511 -0.33 -19.65 2.59
C ALA A 511 -0.52 -20.79 3.61
N ASP A 512 -1.63 -21.54 3.54
CA ASP A 512 -2.04 -22.49 4.57
C ASP A 512 -1.33 -23.83 4.48
N GLU A 513 -1.21 -24.39 3.27
CA GLU A 513 -0.68 -25.74 3.07
C GLU A 513 0.83 -25.72 2.81
N ILE A 514 1.32 -24.81 1.95
CA ILE A 514 2.75 -24.74 1.64
C ILE A 514 3.51 -24.06 2.79
N TYR A 515 3.14 -22.83 3.16
CA TYR A 515 3.84 -22.07 4.20
C TYR A 515 3.28 -22.29 5.62
N GLY A 516 2.27 -23.17 5.78
CA GLY A 516 1.78 -23.55 7.09
C GLY A 516 1.19 -22.39 7.89
N TRP A 517 0.66 -21.35 7.22
CA TRP A 517 0.12 -20.15 7.85
C TRP A 517 -1.11 -20.47 8.70
N ARG A 518 -1.07 -20.08 9.97
CA ARG A 518 -2.09 -20.40 10.98
C ARG A 518 -2.20 -19.28 12.00
N ASP A 519 -3.28 -19.29 12.76
CA ASP A 519 -3.41 -18.46 13.97
C ASP A 519 -2.59 -19.10 15.11
N TYR A 520 -1.38 -18.58 15.35
CA TYR A 520 -0.51 -19.04 16.44
C TYR A 520 -0.31 -17.98 17.53
N ARG A 521 -0.77 -16.74 17.29
CA ARG A 521 -0.54 -15.65 18.24
C ARG A 521 -1.53 -15.69 19.40
N ARG A 522 -1.01 -15.23 20.53
CA ARG A 522 -1.67 -15.05 21.82
C ARG A 522 -1.10 -13.79 22.48
N ASN A 523 -1.66 -13.37 23.62
CA ASN A 523 -1.12 -12.21 24.33
C ASN A 523 0.29 -12.48 24.87
N GLY A 524 1.07 -11.41 25.03
CA GLY A 524 2.44 -11.44 25.51
C GLY A 524 2.53 -11.34 27.03
N SER A 525 3.40 -10.45 27.51
CA SER A 525 3.56 -10.10 28.93
C SER A 525 2.31 -9.43 29.53
N VAL A 526 1.51 -8.77 28.69
CA VAL A 526 0.28 -8.08 29.07
C VAL A 526 -0.83 -8.40 28.06
N SER A 527 -2.09 -8.20 28.47
CA SER A 527 -3.23 -8.30 27.54
C SER A 527 -3.26 -7.13 26.57
N LEU A 528 -3.98 -7.28 25.45
CA LEU A 528 -4.15 -6.19 24.50
C LEU A 528 -4.93 -5.01 25.13
N THR A 529 -5.85 -5.30 26.07
CA THR A 529 -6.52 -4.27 26.87
C THR A 529 -5.54 -3.47 27.72
N GLU A 530 -4.65 -4.13 28.45
CA GLU A 530 -3.63 -3.44 29.24
C GLU A 530 -2.67 -2.64 28.36
N ALA A 531 -2.29 -3.18 27.20
CA ALA A 531 -1.48 -2.43 26.24
C ALA A 531 -2.17 -1.15 25.74
N ALA A 532 -3.49 -1.18 25.50
CA ALA A 532 -4.28 -0.01 25.16
C ALA A 532 -4.33 1.02 26.31
N LEU A 533 -4.47 0.56 27.56
CA LEU A 533 -4.45 1.43 28.73
C LEU A 533 -3.06 2.07 28.94
N HIS A 534 -1.97 1.35 28.72
CA HIS A 534 -0.61 1.92 28.74
C HIS A 534 -0.41 2.96 27.62
N GLN A 535 -0.98 2.73 26.44
CA GLN A 535 -0.95 3.71 25.34
C GLN A 535 -1.75 4.98 25.66
N LEU A 536 -2.86 4.85 26.38
CA LEU A 536 -3.61 6.00 26.87
C LEU A 536 -2.79 6.84 27.86
N ASP A 537 -2.09 6.18 28.80
CA ASP A 537 -1.20 6.88 29.72
C ASP A 537 -0.05 7.58 28.98
N LEU A 538 0.55 6.90 27.98
CA LEU A 538 1.59 7.48 27.12
C LEU A 538 1.07 8.69 26.33
N TYR A 539 -0.15 8.62 25.79
CA TYR A 539 -0.78 9.73 25.08
C TYR A 539 -1.01 10.95 25.98
N MET A 540 -1.27 10.73 27.27
CA MET A 540 -1.44 11.78 28.28
C MET A 540 -0.12 12.31 28.86
N ASP A 541 1.01 11.67 28.57
CA ASP A 541 2.34 12.15 28.91
C ASP A 541 2.79 13.23 27.91
N ASP A 542 3.19 14.41 28.39
CA ASP A 542 3.59 15.50 27.50
C ASP A 542 4.98 15.27 26.89
N GLU A 543 5.90 14.66 27.63
CA GLU A 543 7.27 14.45 27.18
C GLU A 543 7.37 13.24 26.26
N TYR A 544 6.93 12.08 26.73
CA TYR A 544 7.06 10.80 26.05
C TYR A 544 5.94 10.53 25.05
N GLY A 545 4.75 11.10 25.28
CA GLY A 545 3.71 11.20 24.24
C GLY A 545 4.04 12.23 23.17
N GLY A 546 5.07 13.05 23.38
CA GLY A 546 5.58 14.04 22.43
C GLY A 546 4.59 15.17 22.14
N TRP A 547 3.75 15.52 23.11
CA TRP A 547 2.77 16.59 22.98
C TRP A 547 3.46 17.96 22.97
N TRP A 548 3.20 18.76 21.94
CA TRP A 548 3.72 20.12 21.86
C TRP A 548 2.60 21.14 22.06
N GLU A 549 2.52 21.68 23.28
CA GLU A 549 1.43 22.57 23.71
C GLU A 549 1.23 23.77 22.77
N ARG A 550 2.31 24.46 22.38
CA ARG A 550 2.25 25.62 21.44
C ARG A 550 1.69 25.23 20.08
N ALA A 551 1.90 23.99 19.65
CA ALA A 551 1.35 23.50 18.38
C ALA A 551 -0.09 22.99 18.50
N ARG A 552 -0.53 22.60 19.72
CA ARG A 552 -1.75 21.84 20.01
C ARG A 552 -1.78 20.47 19.34
N ALA A 553 -0.62 19.82 19.22
CA ALA A 553 -0.47 18.55 18.53
C ALA A 553 0.83 17.83 18.94
N PRO A 554 0.92 16.50 18.75
CA PRO A 554 2.18 15.78 18.90
C PRO A 554 3.23 16.19 17.86
N HIS A 555 4.50 16.04 18.20
CA HIS A 555 5.61 16.27 17.28
C HIS A 555 5.54 15.38 16.02
N GLN A 556 5.87 15.98 14.88
CA GLN A 556 6.13 15.29 13.62
C GLN A 556 7.63 15.10 13.45
N ILE A 557 8.13 13.91 13.76
CA ILE A 557 9.56 13.64 13.84
C ILE A 557 10.29 13.77 12.50
N GLU A 558 9.58 13.61 11.38
CA GLU A 558 10.15 13.69 10.03
C GLU A 558 10.39 15.12 9.53
N SER A 559 9.93 16.13 10.28
CA SER A 559 10.04 17.54 9.94
C SER A 559 10.56 18.30 11.15
N LYS A 560 11.60 19.10 10.94
CA LYS A 560 12.10 20.01 11.98
C LYS A 560 10.97 20.95 12.37
N ASN A 561 10.79 21.21 13.66
CA ASN A 561 9.70 22.07 14.16
C ASN A 561 8.29 21.67 13.65
N GLY A 562 8.07 20.43 13.23
CA GLY A 562 6.79 19.94 12.76
C GLY A 562 5.92 19.39 13.89
N SER A 563 4.61 19.47 13.71
CA SER A 563 3.59 18.79 14.52
C SER A 563 2.51 18.20 13.61
N THR A 564 1.74 17.22 14.09
CA THR A 564 0.68 16.59 13.28
C THR A 564 -0.53 16.14 14.09
N GLN A 565 -1.73 16.50 13.61
CA GLN A 565 -3.00 15.92 14.04
C GLN A 565 -3.51 14.91 13.00
N SER A 566 -3.11 13.65 13.18
CA SER A 566 -3.40 12.52 12.28
C SER A 566 -4.79 11.91 12.49
N THR A 567 -5.37 12.06 13.69
CA THR A 567 -6.62 11.38 14.08
C THR A 567 -7.46 12.21 15.06
N PRO A 568 -8.12 13.27 14.59
CA PRO A 568 -8.85 14.17 15.48
C PRO A 568 -9.93 13.47 16.30
N LEU A 569 -10.66 12.49 15.74
CA LEU A 569 -11.76 11.83 16.47
C LEU A 569 -11.29 10.99 17.64
N THR A 570 -10.05 10.51 17.65
CA THR A 570 -9.55 9.68 18.74
C THR A 570 -9.55 10.45 20.06
N ALA A 571 -9.07 11.70 20.08
CA ALA A 571 -9.05 12.50 21.32
C ALA A 571 -10.47 12.77 21.85
N LEU A 572 -11.46 12.93 20.97
CA LEU A 572 -12.86 13.12 21.34
C LEU A 572 -13.48 11.81 21.84
N SER A 573 -13.23 10.71 21.15
CA SER A 573 -13.69 9.38 21.52
C SER A 573 -13.14 8.96 22.89
N LEU A 574 -11.84 9.17 23.14
CA LEU A 574 -11.24 8.86 24.43
C LEU A 574 -11.85 9.69 25.56
N TYR A 575 -12.14 10.97 25.35
CA TYR A 575 -12.86 11.77 26.35
C TYR A 575 -14.20 11.14 26.70
N ARG A 576 -14.97 10.75 25.68
CA ARG A 576 -16.26 10.10 25.87
C ARG A 576 -16.13 8.78 26.62
N LEU A 577 -15.25 7.90 26.14
CA LEU A 577 -15.01 6.56 26.68
C LEU A 577 -14.45 6.57 28.11
N THR A 578 -13.68 7.59 28.51
CA THR A 578 -13.04 7.64 29.83
C THR A 578 -13.84 8.47 30.84
N GLY A 579 -14.59 9.47 30.36
CA GLY A 579 -15.17 10.53 31.19
C GLY A 579 -14.13 11.43 31.86
N ASP A 580 -12.88 11.41 31.40
CA ASP A 580 -11.77 12.15 32.02
C ASP A 580 -11.73 13.62 31.56
N ARG A 581 -12.01 14.53 32.50
CA ARG A 581 -11.96 15.98 32.24
C ARG A 581 -10.56 16.50 31.97
N GLU A 582 -9.52 15.83 32.47
CA GLU A 582 -8.16 16.24 32.20
C GLU A 582 -7.75 15.89 30.77
N LEU A 583 -8.21 14.74 30.26
CA LEU A 583 -8.10 14.39 28.85
C LEU A 583 -8.83 15.43 27.98
N TYR A 584 -10.05 15.83 28.36
CA TYR A 584 -10.77 16.90 27.67
C TYR A 584 -9.93 18.17 27.56
N ARG A 585 -9.42 18.65 28.70
CA ARG A 585 -8.67 19.90 28.79
C ARG A 585 -7.34 19.86 28.05
N ARG A 586 -6.57 18.79 28.20
CA ARG A 586 -5.18 18.69 27.71
C ARG A 586 -5.03 18.12 26.31
N ARG A 587 -6.05 17.41 25.80
CA ARG A 587 -5.98 16.72 24.51
C ARG A 587 -7.19 17.02 23.63
N THR A 588 -8.40 16.79 24.10
CA THR A 588 -9.61 16.93 23.26
C THR A 588 -9.84 18.35 22.80
N LEU A 589 -9.82 19.32 23.72
CA LEU A 589 -10.05 20.73 23.40
C LEU A 589 -8.95 21.28 22.47
N PRO A 590 -7.64 21.11 22.76
CA PRO A 590 -6.60 21.52 21.83
C PRO A 590 -6.68 20.85 20.45
N THR A 591 -7.04 19.56 20.38
CA THR A 591 -7.24 18.88 19.10
C THR A 591 -8.41 19.47 18.30
N LEU A 592 -9.52 19.86 18.96
CA LEU A 592 -10.63 20.56 18.32
C LEU A 592 -10.24 21.94 17.80
N GLU A 593 -9.53 22.70 18.62
CA GLU A 593 -9.01 24.02 18.25
C GLU A 593 -8.08 23.91 17.04
N PHE A 594 -7.20 22.91 17.03
CA PHE A 594 -6.34 22.61 15.89
C PHE A 594 -7.16 22.28 14.63
N LEU A 595 -8.14 21.38 14.75
CA LEU A 595 -9.01 20.95 13.65
C LEU A 595 -9.74 22.12 12.98
N LEU A 596 -10.12 23.13 13.77
CA LEU A 596 -10.87 24.30 13.32
C LEU A 596 -10.00 25.40 12.73
N SER A 597 -8.78 25.58 13.23
CA SER A 597 -7.96 26.76 12.92
C SER A 597 -6.82 26.52 11.92
N ARG A 598 -6.28 25.29 11.81
CA ARG A 598 -5.22 24.97 10.84
C ARG A 598 -5.81 24.49 9.52
N ASP A 599 -5.15 24.78 8.41
CA ASP A 599 -5.59 24.39 7.06
C ASP A 599 -5.21 22.94 6.68
N GLY A 600 -4.23 22.36 7.36
CA GLY A 600 -3.75 21.00 7.13
C GLY A 600 -3.48 20.22 8.44
N PRO A 601 -3.30 18.89 8.34
CA PRO A 601 -2.97 18.06 9.50
C PRO A 601 -1.55 18.30 10.01
N HIS A 602 -0.66 18.81 9.15
CA HIS A 602 0.70 19.22 9.49
C HIS A 602 0.74 20.72 9.80
N PHE A 603 1.42 21.07 10.89
CA PHE A 603 1.55 22.47 11.28
C PHE A 603 2.87 22.72 12.03
N SER A 604 3.42 23.92 11.89
CA SER A 604 4.55 24.38 12.67
C SER A 604 4.25 25.73 13.34
N PRO A 605 4.33 25.84 14.67
CA PRO A 605 4.32 27.14 15.34
C PRO A 605 5.64 27.91 15.15
N LEU A 606 6.67 27.30 14.54
CA LEU A 606 7.98 27.88 14.24
C LEU A 606 8.31 27.73 12.74
N PRO A 607 7.60 28.44 11.84
CA PRO A 607 7.52 28.11 10.42
C PRO A 607 8.77 28.45 9.60
N HIS A 608 9.76 29.14 10.18
CA HIS A 608 10.96 29.60 9.47
C HIS A 608 11.88 28.46 8.99
N ASP A 609 11.84 27.31 9.65
CA ASP A 609 12.64 26.13 9.29
C ASP A 609 11.89 24.85 9.66
N THR A 610 11.23 24.26 8.65
CA THR A 610 10.37 23.08 8.81
C THR A 610 10.92 21.82 8.16
N GLY A 611 12.03 21.92 7.42
CA GLY A 611 12.61 20.79 6.69
C GLY A 611 11.64 20.19 5.66
N ARG A 612 11.16 18.97 5.91
CA ARG A 612 10.44 18.14 4.91
C ARG A 612 9.01 18.56 4.63
N TYR A 613 8.23 18.88 5.66
CA TYR A 613 6.81 19.20 5.51
C TYR A 613 6.58 20.71 5.51
N PRO A 614 5.60 21.23 4.73
CA PRO A 614 5.23 22.64 4.80
C PRO A 614 4.78 23.05 6.20
N ALA A 615 4.98 24.32 6.55
CA ALA A 615 4.64 24.82 7.87
C ALA A 615 3.13 24.87 8.18
N GLY A 616 2.26 24.84 7.17
CA GLY A 616 0.82 25.06 7.33
C GLY A 616 0.46 26.50 7.69
N ALA A 617 -0.83 26.81 7.70
CA ALA A 617 -1.35 28.14 8.01
C ALA A 617 -2.57 28.08 8.93
N MET A 618 -2.84 29.19 9.63
CA MET A 618 -4.04 29.39 10.45
C MET A 618 -5.29 29.73 9.60
N GLN A 619 -5.45 29.06 8.45
CA GLN A 619 -6.54 29.26 7.48
C GLN A 619 -7.51 28.07 7.47
N GLY A 620 -7.76 27.51 8.66
CA GLY A 620 -8.61 26.35 8.84
C GLY A 620 -10.08 26.53 8.46
N PRO A 621 -10.87 25.44 8.54
CA PRO A 621 -10.51 24.16 9.16
C PRO A 621 -9.62 23.28 8.29
N ILE A 622 -9.13 22.18 8.87
CA ILE A 622 -8.28 21.21 8.15
C ILE A 622 -9.00 20.76 6.88
N ARG A 623 -8.33 20.88 5.75
CA ARG A 623 -8.88 20.51 4.44
C ARG A 623 -8.97 19.00 4.25
N GLN A 624 -8.06 18.24 4.84
CA GLN A 624 -7.94 16.78 4.69
C GLN A 624 -9.21 16.01 5.09
N TYR A 625 -10.02 16.52 6.02
CA TYR A 625 -11.16 15.83 6.60
C TYR A 625 -12.50 16.36 6.06
N GLY A 626 -13.37 15.46 5.62
CA GLY A 626 -14.69 15.75 5.05
C GLY A 626 -15.86 15.58 6.02
N THR A 627 -17.07 15.45 5.46
CA THR A 627 -18.35 15.33 6.19
C THR A 627 -18.32 14.27 7.28
N THR A 628 -17.78 13.10 6.99
CA THR A 628 -17.82 11.95 7.92
C THR A 628 -17.03 12.23 9.19
N VAL A 629 -15.82 12.79 9.05
CA VAL A 629 -14.96 13.09 10.20
C VAL A 629 -15.45 14.33 10.96
N LEU A 630 -15.79 15.42 10.27
CA LEU A 630 -16.28 16.63 10.94
C LEU A 630 -17.65 16.41 11.62
N GLY A 631 -18.52 15.63 10.99
CA GLY A 631 -19.78 15.20 11.58
C GLY A 631 -19.57 14.26 12.76
N GLY A 632 -18.61 13.34 12.69
CA GLY A 632 -18.21 12.52 13.83
C GLY A 632 -17.72 13.36 15.02
N ALA A 633 -16.99 14.45 14.76
CA ALA A 633 -16.58 15.38 15.80
C ALA A 633 -17.80 16.10 16.43
N TRP A 634 -18.79 16.47 15.63
CA TRP A 634 -20.04 17.05 16.11
C TRP A 634 -20.82 16.07 17.00
N GLU A 635 -20.94 14.80 16.61
CA GLU A 635 -21.60 13.75 17.40
C GLU A 635 -20.89 13.52 18.75
N LEU A 636 -19.56 13.42 18.74
CA LEU A 636 -18.77 13.22 19.97
C LEU A 636 -18.80 14.44 20.91
N MET A 637 -19.17 15.61 20.41
CA MET A 637 -19.45 16.82 21.21
C MET A 637 -20.92 16.92 21.64
N ASN A 638 -21.65 15.79 21.67
CA ASN A 638 -23.10 15.70 21.94
C ASN A 638 -23.95 16.62 21.07
N ARG A 639 -23.48 16.94 19.85
CA ARG A 639 -24.11 17.89 18.95
C ARG A 639 -24.21 19.33 19.50
N ARG A 640 -23.43 19.68 20.54
CA ARG A 640 -23.48 20.99 21.25
C ARG A 640 -22.52 22.06 20.73
N THR A 641 -21.77 21.75 19.67
CA THR A 641 -20.94 22.72 18.92
C THR A 641 -21.46 22.83 17.48
N PRO A 642 -22.46 23.70 17.20
CA PRO A 642 -23.13 23.75 15.88
C PRO A 642 -22.19 24.10 14.72
N ALA A 643 -21.07 24.79 14.99
CA ALA A 643 -20.04 25.12 14.01
C ALA A 643 -19.48 23.87 13.32
N LEU A 644 -19.31 22.76 14.07
CA LEU A 644 -18.85 21.50 13.48
C LEU A 644 -19.88 20.92 12.49
N ARG A 645 -21.19 21.05 12.76
CA ARG A 645 -22.24 20.65 11.80
C ARG A 645 -22.16 21.46 10.51
N ARG A 646 -22.03 22.80 10.61
CA ARG A 646 -21.90 23.65 9.42
C ARG A 646 -20.64 23.36 8.62
N LEU A 647 -19.53 23.03 9.28
CA LEU A 647 -18.31 22.63 8.60
C LEU A 647 -18.42 21.24 7.95
N ALA A 648 -19.14 20.31 8.58
CA ALA A 648 -19.41 19.00 8.03
C ALA A 648 -20.36 19.06 6.82
N LEU A 649 -21.32 19.99 6.84
CA LEU A 649 -22.35 20.17 5.81
C LEU A 649 -22.43 21.64 5.33
N PRO A 650 -21.39 22.16 4.66
CA PRO A 650 -21.40 23.54 4.15
C PRO A 650 -22.52 23.70 3.12
N ASP A 651 -23.31 24.75 3.23
CA ASP A 651 -24.50 25.01 2.38
C ASP A 651 -25.46 23.81 2.29
N GLU A 652 -25.56 23.04 3.37
CA GLU A 652 -26.32 21.78 3.43
C GLU A 652 -25.90 20.79 2.33
N GLN A 653 -24.62 20.75 1.94
CA GLN A 653 -23.99 19.81 1.00
C GLN A 653 -22.87 19.00 1.67
N VAL A 654 -22.46 17.87 1.07
CA VAL A 654 -21.29 17.13 1.56
C VAL A 654 -20.00 17.91 1.33
N ARG A 655 -19.10 17.90 2.31
CA ARG A 655 -17.73 18.35 2.21
C ARG A 655 -16.85 17.16 1.84
N LEU A 656 -16.25 17.21 0.65
CA LEU A 656 -15.34 16.16 0.19
C LEU A 656 -13.93 16.36 0.77
N SER A 657 -13.29 15.27 1.18
CA SER A 657 -11.85 15.24 1.40
C SER A 657 -11.10 15.45 0.09
N PRO A 658 -10.02 16.27 0.04
CA PRO A 658 -9.12 16.36 -1.11
C PRO A 658 -8.52 15.02 -1.52
N ALA A 659 -8.36 14.09 -0.58
CA ALA A 659 -7.90 12.72 -0.87
C ALA A 659 -8.96 11.89 -1.61
N ALA A 660 -10.22 12.34 -1.66
CA ALA A 660 -11.32 11.77 -2.44
C ALA A 660 -11.53 12.50 -3.79
N SER A 661 -10.55 13.26 -4.28
CA SER A 661 -10.71 14.14 -5.46
C SER A 661 -10.61 13.43 -6.82
N GLY A 662 -10.38 12.11 -6.88
CA GLY A 662 -10.22 11.35 -8.11
C GLY A 662 -11.13 10.13 -8.21
N PRO A 663 -11.61 9.76 -9.42
CA PRO A 663 -12.49 8.60 -9.62
C PRO A 663 -11.85 7.26 -9.22
N ASP A 664 -10.52 7.19 -9.19
CA ASP A 664 -9.77 5.99 -8.82
C ASP A 664 -9.05 6.13 -7.46
N ALA A 665 -9.38 7.17 -6.69
CA ALA A 665 -8.82 7.37 -5.37
C ALA A 665 -9.22 6.24 -4.40
N HIS A 666 -8.43 6.01 -3.36
CA HIS A 666 -8.80 5.02 -2.34
C HIS A 666 -9.95 5.54 -1.45
N LEU A 667 -9.97 6.84 -1.13
CA LEU A 667 -11.11 7.47 -0.47
C LEU A 667 -12.12 7.92 -1.53
N GLN A 668 -13.40 7.70 -1.28
CA GLN A 668 -14.44 7.89 -2.29
C GLN A 668 -15.55 8.82 -1.80
N SER A 669 -16.21 9.51 -2.72
CA SER A 669 -17.31 10.43 -2.39
C SER A 669 -18.49 9.72 -1.72
N PHE A 670 -18.71 8.43 -2.01
CA PHE A 670 -19.75 7.65 -1.34
C PHE A 670 -19.53 7.53 0.18
N ASP A 671 -18.27 7.62 0.65
CA ASP A 671 -17.96 7.63 2.08
C ASP A 671 -18.60 8.85 2.75
N GLU A 672 -18.49 10.02 2.12
CA GLU A 672 -19.01 11.28 2.65
C GLU A 672 -20.54 11.38 2.53
N TRP A 673 -21.14 10.80 1.47
CA TRP A 673 -22.59 10.68 1.37
C TRP A 673 -23.18 9.71 2.40
N LEU A 674 -22.49 8.60 2.68
CA LEU A 674 -22.87 7.72 3.77
C LEU A 674 -22.73 8.45 5.12
N GLY A 675 -21.65 9.21 5.31
CA GLY A 675 -21.46 10.09 6.45
C GLY A 675 -22.64 11.04 6.65
N ARG A 676 -23.08 11.74 5.59
CA ARG A 676 -24.29 12.58 5.63
C ARG A 676 -25.52 11.81 6.08
N HIS A 677 -25.79 10.65 5.48
CA HIS A 677 -26.94 9.83 5.86
C HIS A 677 -26.91 9.46 7.35
N LEU A 678 -25.75 9.05 7.87
CA LEU A 678 -25.60 8.70 9.29
C LEU A 678 -25.80 9.90 10.21
N LEU A 679 -25.48 11.12 9.76
CA LEU A 679 -25.65 12.35 10.54
C LEU A 679 -27.09 12.89 10.50
N THR A 680 -27.75 12.83 9.34
CA THR A 680 -29.04 13.50 9.11
C THR A 680 -30.24 12.55 9.05
N GLY A 681 -30.02 11.26 8.80
CA GLY A 681 -31.06 10.28 8.52
C GLY A 681 -31.68 10.39 7.13
N GLU A 682 -31.19 11.28 6.26
CA GLU A 682 -31.78 11.53 4.93
C GLU A 682 -31.64 10.29 4.01
N PRO A 683 -32.76 9.71 3.52
CA PRO A 683 -32.69 8.54 2.64
C PRO A 683 -32.05 8.83 1.27
N GLU A 684 -32.17 10.07 0.78
CA GLU A 684 -31.60 10.49 -0.50
C GLU A 684 -30.06 10.47 -0.49
N ALA A 685 -29.45 10.82 0.64
CA ALA A 685 -28.01 10.75 0.85
C ALA A 685 -27.52 9.28 0.79
N LEU A 686 -28.25 8.35 1.41
CA LEU A 686 -27.94 6.92 1.33
C LEU A 686 -28.09 6.41 -0.11
N ALA A 687 -29.18 6.76 -0.79
CA ALA A 687 -29.39 6.38 -2.18
C ALA A 687 -28.28 6.91 -3.10
N ARG A 688 -27.75 8.11 -2.83
CA ARG A 688 -26.59 8.68 -3.54
C ARG A 688 -25.31 7.89 -3.26
N ALA A 689 -25.02 7.58 -1.99
CA ALA A 689 -23.87 6.78 -1.60
C ALA A 689 -23.88 5.40 -2.29
N ILE A 690 -25.03 4.72 -2.30
CA ILE A 690 -25.24 3.44 -3.00
C ILE A 690 -24.92 3.57 -4.49
N ARG A 691 -25.49 4.56 -5.20
CA ARG A 691 -25.25 4.76 -6.64
C ARG A 691 -23.77 5.03 -6.94
N GLU A 692 -23.11 5.83 -6.12
CA GLU A 692 -21.69 6.16 -6.30
C GLU A 692 -20.78 4.96 -5.99
N ALA A 693 -21.11 4.15 -5.00
CA ALA A 693 -20.41 2.90 -4.71
C ALA A 693 -20.60 1.85 -5.82
N ASP A 694 -21.81 1.72 -6.37
CA ASP A 694 -22.07 0.84 -7.52
C ASP A 694 -21.25 1.26 -8.74
N ALA A 695 -21.18 2.57 -9.02
CA ALA A 695 -20.34 3.12 -10.08
C ALA A 695 -18.84 2.87 -9.81
N TYR A 696 -18.40 2.97 -8.55
CA TYR A 696 -17.03 2.66 -8.15
C TYR A 696 -16.70 1.18 -8.37
N ILE A 697 -17.56 0.25 -7.93
CA ILE A 697 -17.38 -1.20 -8.11
C ILE A 697 -17.27 -1.55 -9.60
N ALA A 698 -18.16 -0.98 -10.44
CA ALA A 698 -18.15 -1.21 -11.88
C ALA A 698 -16.87 -0.68 -12.55
N ARG A 699 -16.31 0.43 -12.05
CA ARG A 699 -15.13 1.10 -12.64
C ARG A 699 -13.80 0.55 -12.16
N VAL A 700 -13.65 0.32 -10.86
CA VAL A 700 -12.33 0.08 -10.22
C VAL A 700 -12.14 -1.38 -9.83
N LEU A 701 -13.21 -2.07 -9.41
CA LEU A 701 -13.10 -3.40 -8.82
C LEU A 701 -13.36 -4.53 -9.83
N THR A 702 -14.42 -4.34 -10.64
CA THR A 702 -14.85 -5.30 -11.66
C THR A 702 -13.77 -5.52 -12.73
N PRO A 703 -13.25 -4.48 -13.40
CA PRO A 703 -12.11 -4.65 -14.30
C PRO A 703 -10.82 -4.89 -13.50
N ALA A 704 -9.96 -5.78 -13.99
CA ALA A 704 -8.64 -5.98 -13.44
C ALA A 704 -7.68 -4.87 -13.93
N PRO A 705 -7.05 -4.08 -13.03
CA PRO A 705 -6.14 -3.01 -13.44
C PRO A 705 -4.91 -3.57 -14.15
N THR A 706 -4.48 -2.91 -15.23
CA THR A 706 -3.34 -3.33 -16.06
C THR A 706 -2.08 -2.48 -15.86
N ARG A 707 -2.23 -1.22 -15.41
CA ARG A 707 -1.11 -0.28 -15.22
C ARG A 707 -0.20 -0.72 -14.07
N GLU A 708 1.11 -0.75 -14.28
CA GLU A 708 2.07 -0.91 -13.18
C GLU A 708 2.10 0.32 -12.26
N LEU A 709 2.32 0.11 -10.96
CA LEU A 709 2.39 1.20 -9.97
C LEU A 709 3.82 1.57 -9.59
N GLY A 710 4.78 0.67 -9.80
CA GLY A 710 6.16 0.84 -9.34
C GLY A 710 6.27 0.70 -7.82
N LEU A 711 7.35 1.26 -7.26
CA LEU A 711 7.75 1.10 -5.86
C LEU A 711 7.29 2.21 -4.88
N PRO A 712 7.15 3.49 -5.30
CA PRO A 712 6.80 4.58 -4.37
C PRO A 712 5.37 4.57 -3.79
N PRO A 713 4.31 4.10 -4.48
CA PRO A 713 2.96 4.19 -3.93
C PRO A 713 2.74 3.35 -2.67
N PHE A 714 1.92 3.86 -1.74
CA PHE A 714 1.52 3.14 -0.53
C PHE A 714 0.72 1.90 -0.88
N PHE A 715 1.04 0.75 -0.27
CA PHE A 715 0.40 -0.52 -0.59
C PHE A 715 -1.10 -0.50 -0.25
N LEU A 716 -1.43 -0.19 1.00
CA LEU A 716 -2.82 -0.18 1.48
C LEU A 716 -3.71 0.84 0.76
N ILE A 717 -3.14 1.88 0.14
CA ILE A 717 -3.91 2.91 -0.59
C ILE A 717 -3.97 2.62 -2.10
N SER A 718 -2.81 2.36 -2.72
CA SER A 718 -2.69 2.35 -4.19
C SER A 718 -2.86 0.96 -4.80
N PHE A 719 -2.54 -0.08 -4.04
CA PHE A 719 -2.69 -1.47 -4.46
C PHE A 719 -4.06 -2.02 -4.06
N THR A 720 -4.77 -1.41 -3.11
CA THR A 720 -6.06 -1.93 -2.66
C THR A 720 -7.21 -0.97 -2.98
N PRO A 721 -8.40 -1.47 -3.35
CA PRO A 721 -9.58 -0.64 -3.58
C PRO A 721 -10.13 -0.11 -2.24
N ALA A 722 -11.12 0.78 -2.28
CA ALA A 722 -11.80 1.41 -1.14
C ALA A 722 -12.68 0.44 -0.33
N TRP A 723 -12.13 -0.68 0.12
CA TRP A 723 -12.89 -1.81 0.63
C TRP A 723 -13.49 -1.56 2.02
N GLU A 724 -12.87 -0.71 2.83
CA GLU A 724 -13.31 -0.27 4.15
C GLU A 724 -14.65 0.48 4.05
N GLY A 725 -14.76 1.37 3.05
CA GLY A 725 -15.99 2.12 2.79
C GLY A 725 -17.12 1.24 2.28
N LEU A 726 -16.80 0.25 1.45
CA LEU A 726 -17.77 -0.75 0.97
C LEU A 726 -18.26 -1.66 2.11
N LEU A 727 -17.36 -2.05 3.03
CA LEU A 727 -17.74 -2.76 4.24
C LEU A 727 -18.70 -1.91 5.07
N ARG A 728 -18.42 -0.61 5.23
CA ARG A 728 -19.29 0.29 5.99
C ARG A 728 -20.66 0.44 5.35
N LEU A 729 -20.75 0.50 4.02
CA LEU A 729 -22.03 0.48 3.31
C LEU A 729 -22.80 -0.82 3.55
N TYR A 730 -22.13 -1.98 3.53
CA TYR A 730 -22.78 -3.25 3.87
C TYR A 730 -23.31 -3.27 5.31
N GLU A 731 -22.56 -2.75 6.28
CA GLU A 731 -23.01 -2.71 7.67
C GLU A 731 -24.30 -1.91 7.87
N VAL A 732 -24.51 -0.88 7.05
CA VAL A 732 -25.70 -0.01 7.06
C VAL A 732 -26.84 -0.60 6.23
N THR A 733 -26.56 -1.07 5.01
CA THR A 733 -27.58 -1.47 4.02
C THR A 733 -27.93 -2.97 4.06
N ARG A 734 -26.99 -3.80 4.54
CA ARG A 734 -27.00 -5.27 4.45
C ARG A 734 -27.08 -5.81 3.02
N GLU A 735 -26.73 -5.01 2.01
CA GLU A 735 -26.76 -5.44 0.61
C GLU A 735 -25.54 -6.33 0.27
N PRO A 736 -25.74 -7.60 -0.16
CA PRO A 736 -24.64 -8.56 -0.30
C PRO A 736 -23.54 -8.16 -1.29
N ARG A 737 -23.87 -7.33 -2.30
CA ARG A 737 -22.89 -6.87 -3.29
C ARG A 737 -21.79 -6.01 -2.68
N PHE A 738 -22.09 -5.21 -1.67
CA PHE A 738 -21.09 -4.41 -0.97
C PHE A 738 -20.18 -5.28 -0.10
N LEU A 739 -20.73 -6.32 0.54
CA LEU A 739 -19.91 -7.30 1.25
C LEU A 739 -18.98 -8.05 0.29
N ALA A 740 -19.49 -8.53 -0.85
CA ALA A 740 -18.68 -9.22 -1.85
C ALA A 740 -17.54 -8.33 -2.37
N ALA A 741 -17.83 -7.05 -2.62
CA ALA A 741 -16.84 -6.08 -3.08
C ALA A 741 -15.78 -5.77 -1.99
N ALA A 742 -16.21 -5.60 -0.73
CA ALA A 742 -15.31 -5.43 0.41
C ALA A 742 -14.39 -6.65 0.62
N VAL A 743 -14.94 -7.86 0.54
CA VAL A 743 -14.18 -9.12 0.62
C VAL A 743 -13.14 -9.19 -0.49
N GLN A 744 -13.49 -8.85 -1.74
CA GLN A 744 -12.54 -8.85 -2.84
C GLN A 744 -11.37 -7.89 -2.61
N GLY A 745 -11.64 -6.68 -2.12
CA GLY A 745 -10.59 -5.71 -1.79
C GLY A 745 -9.71 -6.13 -0.61
N ALA A 746 -10.33 -6.60 0.48
CA ALA A 746 -9.62 -7.09 1.66
C ALA A 746 -8.72 -8.30 1.35
N ARG A 747 -9.10 -9.15 0.40
CA ARG A 747 -8.23 -10.26 -0.06
C ARG A 747 -6.96 -9.78 -0.73
N LEU A 748 -6.96 -8.62 -1.38
CA LEU A 748 -5.73 -8.00 -1.92
C LEU A 748 -4.83 -7.49 -0.80
N VAL A 749 -5.40 -6.90 0.26
CA VAL A 749 -4.65 -6.50 1.47
C VAL A 749 -3.87 -7.69 2.03
N MET A 750 -4.49 -8.88 2.12
CA MET A 750 -3.85 -10.09 2.65
C MET A 750 -2.57 -10.47 1.90
N THR A 751 -2.50 -10.22 0.58
CA THR A 751 -1.33 -10.57 -0.24
C THR A 751 -0.09 -9.72 0.10
N GLY A 752 -0.28 -8.57 0.73
CA GLY A 752 0.79 -7.71 1.23
C GLY A 752 1.29 -8.06 2.63
N MET A 753 0.68 -9.05 3.31
CA MET A 753 1.11 -9.43 4.65
C MET A 753 1.98 -10.69 4.61
N TRP A 754 3.01 -10.72 5.46
CA TRP A 754 3.95 -11.82 5.52
C TRP A 754 3.28 -13.10 6.00
N THR A 755 3.54 -14.22 5.32
CA THR A 755 3.07 -15.57 5.70
C THR A 755 4.22 -16.54 5.99
N GLN A 756 5.47 -16.08 5.90
CA GLN A 756 6.69 -16.88 6.04
C GLN A 756 7.85 -16.06 6.67
N PRO A 757 8.89 -16.71 7.22
CA PRO A 757 8.95 -18.13 7.54
C PRO A 757 8.05 -18.47 8.73
N THR A 758 7.46 -19.67 8.75
CA THR A 758 6.67 -20.14 9.90
C THR A 758 7.55 -20.11 11.15
N PRO A 759 7.08 -19.58 12.29
CA PRO A 759 7.86 -19.60 13.51
C PRO A 759 8.18 -21.03 13.95
N THR A 760 9.41 -21.24 14.41
CA THR A 760 9.83 -22.51 15.00
C THR A 760 9.43 -22.59 16.48
N PRO A 761 9.14 -23.79 17.02
CA PRO A 761 8.86 -23.95 18.46
C PRO A 761 10.11 -23.72 19.33
N GLU A 762 11.31 -23.89 18.76
CA GLU A 762 12.57 -23.64 19.44
C GLU A 762 12.76 -22.14 19.75
N PRO A 763 13.24 -21.78 20.95
CA PRO A 763 13.68 -20.42 21.24
C PRO A 763 14.78 -19.97 20.28
N ILE A 764 14.78 -18.68 19.93
CA ILE A 764 15.82 -18.07 19.10
C ILE A 764 16.64 -17.07 19.91
N THR A 765 17.93 -16.99 19.63
CA THR A 765 18.80 -15.94 20.16
C THR A 765 18.54 -14.63 19.43
N ILE A 766 18.30 -13.56 20.18
CA ILE A 766 18.18 -12.20 19.67
C ILE A 766 19.23 -11.29 20.30
N HIS A 767 19.45 -10.16 19.66
CA HIS A 767 20.45 -9.14 20.02
C HIS A 767 21.88 -9.69 20.13
N PRO A 768 22.37 -10.43 19.12
CA PRO A 768 23.65 -11.10 19.21
C PRO A 768 24.79 -10.10 19.47
N GLY A 769 25.66 -10.43 20.43
CA GLY A 769 26.75 -9.55 20.86
C GLY A 769 26.30 -8.31 21.67
N GLY A 770 25.04 -8.27 22.12
CA GLY A 770 24.51 -7.15 22.89
C GLY A 770 24.09 -5.94 22.05
N ASP A 771 23.79 -6.14 20.77
CA ASP A 771 23.42 -5.09 19.82
C ASP A 771 22.18 -5.44 18.98
N VAL A 772 21.43 -4.42 18.56
CA VAL A 772 20.26 -4.53 17.69
C VAL A 772 20.57 -3.85 16.36
N HIS A 773 20.72 -4.66 15.31
CA HIS A 773 20.94 -4.19 13.96
C HIS A 773 19.69 -4.38 13.10
N GLY A 774 19.26 -3.30 12.44
CA GLY A 774 18.12 -3.28 11.53
C GLY A 774 18.13 -2.03 10.66
N ASP A 775 17.13 -1.90 9.79
CA ASP A 775 17.08 -0.79 8.84
C ASP A 775 17.00 0.59 9.53
N LEU A 776 17.78 1.56 9.04
CA LEU A 776 17.82 2.97 9.50
C LEU A 776 18.00 3.18 11.03
N MET A 777 18.67 2.27 11.73
CA MET A 777 18.85 2.35 13.20
C MET A 777 19.68 3.56 13.67
N ASP A 778 20.58 4.08 12.84
CA ASP A 778 21.38 5.29 13.17
C ASP A 778 20.67 6.60 12.81
N ARG A 779 19.50 6.51 12.14
CA ARG A 779 18.78 7.70 11.68
C ARG A 779 18.23 8.46 12.89
N LYS A 780 18.64 9.72 13.02
CA LYS A 780 18.06 10.67 13.97
C LYS A 780 16.92 11.44 13.30
N PHE A 781 15.88 11.72 14.06
CA PHE A 781 14.73 12.52 13.64
C PHE A 781 14.72 13.84 14.41
N HIS A 782 13.59 14.55 14.41
CA HIS A 782 13.44 15.83 15.12
C HIS A 782 12.45 15.73 16.28
N LYS A 783 12.75 16.43 17.37
CA LYS A 783 11.78 16.80 18.41
C LYS A 783 11.86 18.32 18.56
N GLY A 784 10.96 19.03 17.90
CA GLY A 784 11.08 20.48 17.72
C GLY A 784 12.33 20.85 16.91
N PRO A 785 13.19 21.76 17.41
CA PRO A 785 14.39 22.20 16.67
C PRO A 785 15.56 21.21 16.76
N SER A 786 15.52 20.27 17.71
CA SER A 786 16.65 19.41 18.05
C SER A 786 16.58 18.05 17.36
N PRO A 787 17.71 17.52 16.83
CA PRO A 787 17.80 16.12 16.47
C PRO A 787 17.58 15.23 17.71
N PHE A 788 16.70 14.24 17.62
CA PHE A 788 16.33 13.38 18.74
C PHE A 788 16.06 11.94 18.29
N ARG A 789 16.41 10.99 19.15
CA ARG A 789 15.97 9.58 19.14
C ARG A 789 16.12 9.04 20.55
N LEU A 790 15.07 8.43 21.11
CA LEU A 790 15.08 7.98 22.50
C LEU A 790 16.17 6.91 22.70
N GLY A 791 16.99 7.09 23.75
CA GLY A 791 18.13 6.21 24.03
C GLY A 791 19.35 6.38 23.11
N TRP A 792 19.47 7.48 22.35
CA TRP A 792 20.61 7.74 21.46
C TRP A 792 21.60 8.80 21.99
N PRO A 793 22.94 8.64 21.85
CA PRO A 793 23.65 7.50 21.25
C PRO A 793 23.48 6.22 22.06
N ARG A 794 23.52 5.08 21.36
CA ARG A 794 23.47 3.75 21.96
C ARG A 794 24.62 3.57 22.94
N ARG A 795 24.37 2.81 24.00
CA ARG A 795 25.39 2.42 24.98
C ARG A 795 25.77 0.94 24.73
N PRO A 796 27.05 0.57 24.83
CA PRO A 796 27.43 -0.84 24.73
C PRO A 796 26.61 -1.72 25.69
N GLY A 797 25.97 -2.77 25.17
CA GLY A 797 25.14 -3.69 25.95
C GLY A 797 23.76 -3.15 26.36
N ASP A 798 23.28 -2.04 25.77
CA ASP A 798 21.92 -1.53 26.03
C ASP A 798 20.80 -2.42 25.47
N THR A 799 21.16 -3.46 24.70
CA THR A 799 20.26 -4.53 24.23
C THR A 799 20.94 -5.89 24.42
N PRO A 800 20.92 -6.48 25.63
CA PRO A 800 21.67 -7.68 25.93
C PRO A 800 21.19 -8.90 25.13
N GLU A 801 22.14 -9.72 24.67
CA GLU A 801 21.86 -10.99 24.00
C GLU A 801 21.10 -11.93 24.93
N HIS A 802 20.01 -12.52 24.44
CA HIS A 802 19.23 -13.51 25.18
C HIS A 802 18.35 -14.34 24.22
N THR A 803 17.70 -15.37 24.75
CA THR A 803 16.78 -16.23 23.99
C THR A 803 15.32 -15.86 24.24
N THR A 804 14.50 -15.87 23.19
CA THR A 804 13.06 -15.60 23.25
C THR A 804 12.28 -16.61 22.38
N PRO A 805 11.00 -16.91 22.65
CA PRO A 805 10.22 -17.79 21.77
C PRO A 805 10.12 -17.24 20.34
N GLY A 806 10.43 -18.05 19.33
CA GLY A 806 10.45 -17.59 17.92
C GLY A 806 9.14 -16.98 17.43
N TRP A 807 7.99 -17.45 17.94
CA TRP A 807 6.67 -16.91 17.58
C TRP A 807 6.46 -15.46 18.03
N LEU A 808 7.08 -15.04 19.14
CA LEU A 808 6.86 -13.72 19.74
C LEU A 808 7.44 -12.62 18.84
N VAL A 809 8.67 -12.83 18.38
CA VAL A 809 9.44 -11.92 17.52
C VAL A 809 9.25 -12.18 16.03
N SER A 810 8.33 -13.08 15.67
CA SER A 810 8.05 -13.40 14.27
C SER A 810 7.43 -12.19 13.53
N PRO A 811 7.97 -11.79 12.37
CA PRO A 811 7.42 -10.72 11.54
C PRO A 811 6.12 -11.12 10.83
N VAL A 812 5.81 -12.42 10.79
CA VAL A 812 4.70 -12.96 10.02
C VAL A 812 3.37 -12.38 10.53
N GLY A 813 2.49 -11.99 9.62
CA GLY A 813 1.26 -11.24 9.88
C GLY A 813 1.40 -9.73 9.71
N LEU A 814 2.62 -9.17 9.73
CA LEU A 814 2.84 -7.76 9.46
C LEU A 814 2.84 -7.45 7.96
N GLY A 815 2.50 -6.21 7.63
CA GLY A 815 2.56 -5.67 6.29
C GLY A 815 3.72 -4.70 6.12
N PHE A 816 3.61 -3.85 5.10
CA PHE A 816 4.58 -2.80 4.79
C PHE A 816 3.89 -1.57 4.21
N GLU A 817 4.59 -0.44 4.27
CA GLU A 817 4.06 0.85 3.85
C GLU A 817 4.08 1.02 2.32
N GLN A 818 5.26 0.84 1.72
CA GLN A 818 5.50 0.94 0.27
C GLN A 818 6.45 -0.18 -0.15
N PRO A 819 6.39 -0.71 -1.38
CA PRO A 819 7.40 -1.64 -1.86
C PRO A 819 8.82 -1.07 -1.78
N SER A 820 8.98 0.25 -1.92
CA SER A 820 10.26 0.98 -1.73
C SER A 820 10.88 0.79 -0.33
N THR A 821 10.11 0.41 0.69
CA THR A 821 10.61 0.21 2.05
C THR A 821 11.46 -1.05 2.24
N TYR A 822 11.54 -1.91 1.21
CA TYR A 822 12.43 -3.07 1.13
C TYR A 822 13.72 -2.81 0.32
N THR A 823 14.05 -1.55 0.04
CA THR A 823 15.23 -1.21 -0.78
C THR A 823 16.58 -1.29 -0.04
N ILE A 824 16.57 -1.51 1.28
CA ILE A 824 17.80 -1.57 2.08
C ILE A 824 18.29 -3.01 2.20
N ARG A 825 19.54 -3.19 1.78
CA ARG A 825 20.08 -4.44 1.21
C ARG A 825 20.41 -5.47 2.29
N ASP A 826 21.11 -5.03 3.31
CA ASP A 826 21.82 -5.89 4.27
C ASP A 826 21.13 -5.98 5.64
N ASN A 827 20.13 -5.11 5.90
CA ASN A 827 19.56 -4.87 7.23
C ASN A 827 18.07 -5.21 7.34
N GLY A 828 17.57 -6.04 6.42
CA GLY A 828 16.16 -6.41 6.33
C GLY A 828 15.25 -5.31 5.77
N GLY A 829 14.00 -5.66 5.48
CA GLY A 829 12.97 -4.69 5.09
C GLY A 829 12.22 -4.06 6.27
N ARG A 830 11.59 -2.90 6.06
CA ARG A 830 10.76 -2.26 7.10
C ARG A 830 9.31 -2.75 7.04
N MET A 831 8.91 -3.53 8.03
CA MET A 831 7.51 -3.89 8.25
C MET A 831 6.81 -2.84 9.10
N ILE A 832 5.51 -2.68 8.94
CA ILE A 832 4.72 -1.73 9.73
C ILE A 832 4.02 -2.43 10.90
N LEU A 833 4.09 -1.82 12.07
CA LEU A 833 3.37 -2.25 13.28
C LEU A 833 1.99 -1.59 13.39
N GLN A 834 1.72 -0.58 12.55
CA GLN A 834 0.37 -0.03 12.38
C GLN A 834 -0.44 -0.96 11.48
N ALA A 835 -1.49 -1.56 12.05
CA ALA A 835 -2.37 -2.49 11.35
C ALA A 835 -3.85 -2.08 11.49
N PRO A 836 -4.23 -0.87 11.00
CA PRO A 836 -5.58 -0.33 11.17
C PRO A 836 -6.68 -1.14 10.46
N TRP A 837 -6.32 -2.00 9.50
CA TRP A 837 -7.23 -2.89 8.79
C TRP A 837 -7.72 -4.09 9.64
N THR A 838 -7.05 -4.40 10.76
CA THR A 838 -7.32 -5.59 11.58
C THR A 838 -8.73 -5.64 12.19
N PRO A 839 -9.34 -4.54 12.68
CA PRO A 839 -10.70 -4.58 13.21
C PRO A 839 -11.72 -4.88 12.10
N ALA A 840 -11.56 -4.27 10.93
CA ALA A 840 -12.41 -4.52 9.77
C ALA A 840 -12.29 -5.97 9.27
N PHE A 841 -11.13 -6.59 9.39
CA PHE A 841 -10.95 -8.03 9.13
C PHE A 841 -11.74 -8.90 10.11
N LEU A 842 -11.78 -8.58 11.41
CA LEU A 842 -12.63 -9.30 12.36
C LEU A 842 -14.12 -9.19 11.99
N ARG A 843 -14.56 -8.00 11.54
CA ARG A 843 -15.94 -7.80 11.06
C ARG A 843 -16.21 -8.57 9.77
N LEU A 844 -15.26 -8.63 8.84
CA LEU A 844 -15.36 -9.46 7.63
C LEU A 844 -15.41 -10.95 7.96
N ALA A 845 -14.64 -11.43 8.94
CA ALA A 845 -14.71 -12.81 9.39
C ALA A 845 -16.13 -13.17 9.88
N LEU A 846 -16.77 -12.27 10.64
CA LEU A 846 -18.16 -12.42 11.07
C LEU A 846 -19.12 -12.48 9.88
N TYR A 847 -19.04 -11.51 8.96
CA TYR A 847 -20.05 -11.34 7.91
C TYR A 847 -19.89 -12.29 6.72
N SER A 848 -18.66 -12.67 6.38
CA SER A 848 -18.37 -13.56 5.25
C SER A 848 -18.23 -15.03 5.66
N GLY A 849 -17.99 -15.31 6.94
CA GLY A 849 -17.63 -16.63 7.44
C GLY A 849 -16.19 -17.07 7.11
N ASP A 850 -15.43 -16.26 6.37
CA ASP A 850 -14.04 -16.54 6.03
C ASP A 850 -13.12 -16.24 7.23
N ARG A 851 -12.86 -17.28 8.03
CA ARG A 851 -12.01 -17.21 9.24
C ARG A 851 -10.59 -16.77 8.95
N GLN A 852 -10.16 -16.72 7.69
CA GLN A 852 -8.83 -16.25 7.40
C GLN A 852 -8.63 -14.77 7.72
N PHE A 853 -9.67 -13.94 7.58
CA PHE A 853 -9.58 -12.55 8.00
C PHE A 853 -9.24 -12.44 9.50
N GLU A 854 -9.84 -13.29 10.34
CA GLU A 854 -9.50 -13.38 11.75
C GLU A 854 -8.05 -13.83 11.97
N THR A 855 -7.59 -14.88 11.27
CA THR A 855 -6.18 -15.33 11.36
C THR A 855 -5.19 -14.21 11.05
N TYR A 856 -5.41 -13.42 9.99
CA TYR A 856 -4.54 -12.29 9.66
C TYR A 856 -4.63 -11.18 10.72
N ALA A 857 -5.84 -10.84 11.17
CA ALA A 857 -6.03 -9.81 12.19
C ALA A 857 -5.31 -10.14 13.50
N ARG A 858 -5.47 -11.38 13.99
CA ARG A 858 -4.84 -11.87 15.23
C ARG A 858 -3.31 -11.87 15.14
N ASN A 859 -2.77 -12.37 14.03
CA ASN A 859 -1.33 -12.37 13.84
C ASN A 859 -0.74 -10.96 13.69
N ALA A 860 -1.48 -10.00 13.15
CA ALA A 860 -1.02 -8.62 13.04
C ALA A 860 -1.08 -7.86 14.37
N ALA A 861 -2.12 -8.06 15.19
CA ALA A 861 -2.38 -7.25 16.38
C ALA A 861 -1.78 -7.79 17.69
N LEU A 862 -1.88 -9.11 17.95
CA LEU A 862 -1.58 -9.66 19.27
C LEU A 862 -0.07 -9.71 19.55
N ALA A 863 0.33 -9.44 20.79
CA ALA A 863 1.72 -9.47 21.27
C ALA A 863 2.73 -8.73 20.36
N ARG A 864 2.35 -7.57 19.82
CA ARG A 864 3.27 -6.67 19.10
C ARG A 864 3.96 -5.66 20.01
N GLY A 865 3.35 -5.36 21.16
CA GLY A 865 4.00 -4.63 22.24
C GLY A 865 3.12 -4.54 23.48
N GLY A 866 3.74 -4.24 24.62
CA GLY A 866 3.04 -3.99 25.89
C GLY A 866 2.55 -2.55 26.06
N ASN A 867 2.95 -1.66 25.14
CA ASN A 867 2.53 -0.27 24.97
C ASN A 867 2.68 0.07 23.46
N TYR A 868 2.82 1.34 23.07
CA TYR A 868 3.11 1.72 21.68
C TYR A 868 4.47 1.17 21.25
N PRO A 869 4.53 0.28 20.24
CA PRO A 869 5.77 -0.42 19.88
C PRO A 869 6.66 0.40 18.92
N GLY A 870 6.20 1.56 18.46
CA GLY A 870 6.81 2.29 17.35
C GLY A 870 6.09 2.00 16.02
N TYR A 871 6.63 2.52 14.92
CA TYR A 871 6.04 2.39 13.58
C TYR A 871 6.63 1.23 12.77
N TYR A 872 7.95 1.05 12.79
CA TYR A 872 8.64 0.05 11.97
C TYR A 872 9.18 -1.12 12.79
N TYR A 873 9.09 -2.32 12.23
CA TYR A 873 9.75 -3.53 12.70
C TYR A 873 10.77 -4.00 11.66
N THR A 874 12.05 -4.08 12.04
CA THR A 874 13.16 -4.24 11.07
C THR A 874 14.14 -5.35 11.42
N THR A 875 13.96 -6.01 12.57
CA THR A 875 14.80 -7.10 13.05
C THR A 875 14.09 -7.86 14.17
N PHE A 876 14.54 -9.08 14.49
CA PHE A 876 13.98 -9.83 15.63
C PHE A 876 14.34 -9.13 16.95
N THR A 877 13.32 -8.65 17.64
CA THR A 877 13.43 -7.99 18.94
C THR A 877 12.13 -8.09 19.72
N ASP A 878 12.24 -8.19 21.05
CA ASP A 878 11.13 -8.21 22.00
C ASP A 878 11.13 -7.01 22.96
N LEU A 879 12.01 -6.02 22.77
CA LEU A 879 12.04 -4.80 23.59
C LEU A 879 10.66 -4.15 23.72
N MET A 880 9.86 -4.20 22.65
CA MET A 880 8.52 -3.61 22.57
C MET A 880 7.51 -4.32 23.48
N GLN A 881 7.79 -5.52 23.98
CA GLN A 881 6.93 -6.25 24.92
C GLN A 881 6.93 -5.63 26.31
N ASP A 882 7.96 -4.88 26.68
CA ASP A 882 7.99 -4.11 27.92
C ASP A 882 7.09 -2.88 27.79
N PRO A 883 6.06 -2.70 28.64
CA PRO A 883 5.23 -1.50 28.65
C PRO A 883 6.01 -0.19 28.82
N ARG A 884 7.24 -0.26 29.37
CA ARG A 884 8.13 0.89 29.57
C ARG A 884 8.94 1.26 28.33
N TYR A 885 8.96 0.44 27.28
CA TYR A 885 9.73 0.67 26.05
C TYR A 885 9.66 2.12 25.51
N PRO A 886 8.48 2.75 25.34
CA PRO A 886 8.40 4.11 24.80
C PRO A 886 8.89 5.22 25.76
N TYR A 887 9.23 4.88 27.01
CA TYR A 887 9.79 5.79 28.00
C TYR A 887 11.30 5.65 28.17
N VAL A 888 11.83 4.43 27.97
CA VAL A 888 13.23 4.11 28.30
C VAL A 888 14.09 3.85 27.06
N GLY A 889 13.51 3.32 25.98
CA GLY A 889 14.24 2.93 24.77
C GLY A 889 15.22 1.75 25.00
N PRO A 890 16.25 1.60 24.14
CA PRO A 890 16.53 2.45 22.98
C PRO A 890 15.44 2.32 21.91
N ASP A 891 15.11 3.43 21.23
CA ASP A 891 14.12 3.43 20.16
C ASP A 891 14.67 2.73 18.91
N VAL A 892 14.25 1.47 18.74
CA VAL A 892 14.53 0.63 17.56
C VAL A 892 13.31 0.51 16.64
N GLY A 893 12.15 1.00 17.10
CA GLY A 893 10.84 0.88 16.45
C GLY A 893 10.39 2.14 15.73
N PHE A 894 11.13 3.24 15.84
CA PHE A 894 10.79 4.57 15.33
C PHE A 894 9.53 5.11 16.02
N ILE A 895 9.69 5.84 17.13
CA ILE A 895 8.57 6.42 17.87
C ILE A 895 8.05 7.67 17.14
N TYR A 896 7.07 7.45 16.25
CA TYR A 896 6.25 8.51 15.66
C TYR A 896 5.19 8.96 16.68
N TYR A 897 5.38 10.10 17.34
CA TYR A 897 4.48 10.56 18.41
C TYR A 897 3.02 10.76 17.96
N HIS A 898 2.81 11.34 16.78
CA HIS A 898 1.49 11.52 16.19
C HIS A 898 0.83 10.21 15.71
N HIS A 899 1.53 9.08 15.80
CA HIS A 899 0.98 7.75 15.52
C HIS A 899 0.52 7.00 16.79
N ILE A 900 0.83 7.51 17.99
CA ILE A 900 0.42 6.88 19.26
C ILE A 900 -1.11 6.83 19.36
N ALA A 901 -1.78 7.95 19.10
CA ALA A 901 -3.25 8.01 19.11
C ALA A 901 -3.87 7.12 18.02
N VAL A 902 -3.24 7.03 16.85
CA VAL A 902 -3.67 6.14 15.77
C VAL A 902 -3.63 4.69 16.24
N HIS A 903 -2.50 4.27 16.83
CA HIS A 903 -2.31 2.92 17.33
C HIS A 903 -3.34 2.54 18.39
N LEU A 904 -3.51 3.43 19.38
CA LEU A 904 -4.49 3.26 20.44
C LEU A 904 -5.90 3.08 19.86
N SER A 905 -6.28 3.89 18.88
CA SER A 905 -7.63 3.90 18.33
C SER A 905 -7.99 2.60 17.62
N TRP A 906 -7.13 2.08 16.72
CA TRP A 906 -7.43 0.81 16.06
C TRP A 906 -7.29 -0.39 16.99
N VAL A 907 -6.47 -0.32 18.05
CA VAL A 907 -6.44 -1.37 19.09
C VAL A 907 -7.76 -1.40 19.85
N LEU A 908 -8.36 -0.25 20.17
CA LEU A 908 -9.69 -0.20 20.78
C LEU A 908 -10.77 -0.72 19.82
N ASP A 909 -10.71 -0.37 18.54
CA ASP A 909 -11.61 -0.93 17.51
C ASP A 909 -11.43 -2.45 17.36
N TYR A 910 -10.20 -2.96 17.46
CA TYR A 910 -9.92 -4.39 17.43
C TYR A 910 -10.63 -5.10 18.58
N LEU A 911 -10.49 -4.60 19.82
CA LEU A 911 -11.12 -5.19 21.00
C LEU A 911 -12.65 -5.21 20.88
N VAL A 912 -13.25 -4.11 20.39
CA VAL A 912 -14.71 -4.03 20.18
C VAL A 912 -15.16 -4.95 19.05
N SER A 913 -14.41 -5.01 17.95
CA SER A 913 -14.69 -5.90 16.82
C SER A 913 -14.50 -7.38 17.17
N GLU A 914 -13.58 -7.69 18.08
CA GLU A 914 -13.39 -9.02 18.63
C GLU A 914 -14.59 -9.45 19.50
N ALA A 915 -15.07 -8.56 20.37
CA ALA A 915 -16.28 -8.81 21.15
C ALA A 915 -17.50 -9.03 20.24
N LEU A 916 -17.62 -8.23 19.16
CA LEU A 916 -18.66 -8.40 18.14
C LEU A 916 -18.58 -9.78 17.46
N LEU A 917 -17.38 -10.17 16.99
CA LEU A 917 -17.15 -11.46 16.32
C LEU A 917 -17.45 -12.64 17.24
N ARG A 918 -16.90 -12.66 18.45
CA ARG A 918 -17.02 -13.78 19.41
C ARG A 918 -18.42 -13.92 20.00
N SER A 919 -19.16 -12.83 20.10
CA SER A 919 -20.55 -12.84 20.54
C SER A 919 -21.54 -13.08 19.40
N ASN A 920 -21.07 -13.25 18.16
CA ASN A 920 -21.90 -13.38 16.96
C ASN A 920 -22.94 -12.24 16.84
N GLY A 921 -22.52 -11.01 17.11
CA GLY A 921 -23.40 -9.84 17.04
C GLY A 921 -24.23 -9.55 18.29
N ALA A 922 -24.12 -10.34 19.36
CA ALA A 922 -24.86 -10.07 20.61
C ALA A 922 -24.26 -8.90 21.43
N ILE A 923 -23.03 -8.49 21.12
CA ILE A 923 -22.38 -7.29 21.65
C ILE A 923 -22.14 -6.33 20.50
N THR A 924 -22.76 -5.16 20.54
CA THR A 924 -22.65 -4.14 19.50
C THR A 924 -22.62 -2.75 20.13
N PHE A 925 -21.72 -1.89 19.67
CA PHE A 925 -21.68 -0.48 20.05
C PHE A 925 -21.79 0.40 18.80
N PRO A 926 -22.61 1.48 18.82
CA PRO A 926 -22.60 2.46 17.76
C PRO A 926 -21.21 3.07 17.56
N SER A 927 -20.81 3.23 16.31
CA SER A 927 -19.49 3.71 15.93
C SER A 927 -19.55 4.88 14.95
N LEU A 928 -18.50 5.68 14.98
CA LEU A 928 -18.18 6.69 13.97
C LEU A 928 -16.90 6.24 13.26
N ARG A 929 -16.60 6.79 12.08
CA ARG A 929 -15.43 6.39 11.29
C ARG A 929 -14.41 7.52 11.23
N GLN A 930 -13.16 7.19 11.50
CA GLN A 930 -12.00 8.07 11.32
C GLN A 930 -11.21 7.59 10.11
N PHE A 931 -10.99 8.48 9.14
CA PHE A 931 -10.12 8.23 7.99
C PHE A 931 -9.57 9.55 7.43
N GLY A 932 -8.75 9.49 6.38
CA GLY A 932 -8.29 10.66 5.64
C GLY A 932 -6.80 10.99 5.81
N TYR A 933 -6.12 10.38 6.78
CA TYR A 933 -4.68 10.57 6.98
C TYR A 933 -3.94 9.24 6.77
N ALA A 934 -3.01 9.19 5.82
CA ALA A 934 -2.35 7.96 5.38
C ALA A 934 -3.39 6.84 5.05
N ASP A 935 -3.06 5.59 5.39
CA ASP A 935 -3.91 4.40 5.29
C ASP A 935 -4.68 4.12 6.59
N PHE A 936 -4.76 5.10 7.49
CA PHE A 936 -5.39 4.93 8.79
C PHE A 936 -6.92 5.07 8.68
N ASP A 937 -7.61 3.94 8.73
CA ASP A 937 -9.07 3.83 8.71
C ASP A 937 -9.56 2.87 9.78
N TYR A 938 -10.39 3.35 10.71
CA TYR A 938 -10.94 2.57 11.81
C TYR A 938 -12.18 3.23 12.40
N LEU A 939 -12.86 2.49 13.28
CA LEU A 939 -14.02 2.96 14.01
C LEU A 939 -13.63 3.56 15.38
N VAL A 940 -14.37 4.58 15.80
CA VAL A 940 -14.27 5.20 17.13
C VAL A 940 -15.64 5.19 17.83
N TYR A 941 -15.63 5.24 19.17
CA TYR A 941 -16.79 4.91 20.00
C TYR A 941 -17.08 5.99 21.07
N GLY A 942 -18.18 5.83 21.82
CA GLY A 942 -18.53 6.68 22.97
C GLY A 942 -19.52 7.82 22.70
N HIS A 943 -20.02 7.97 21.47
CA HIS A 943 -21.06 8.95 21.17
C HIS A 943 -22.47 8.48 21.57
N ALA A 944 -22.73 7.17 21.59
CA ALA A 944 -24.02 6.58 21.91
C ALA A 944 -23.87 5.20 22.59
N PRO A 945 -24.89 4.73 23.35
CA PRO A 945 -24.86 3.42 23.98
C PRO A 945 -25.18 2.29 23.01
N GLY A 946 -24.64 1.11 23.31
CA GLY A 946 -24.87 -0.13 22.58
C GLY A 946 -25.75 -1.13 23.33
N THR A 947 -25.57 -2.39 22.95
CA THR A 947 -26.22 -3.54 23.57
C THR A 947 -25.17 -4.59 23.89
N VAL A 948 -25.27 -5.19 25.07
CA VAL A 948 -24.37 -6.26 25.53
C VAL A 948 -25.22 -7.45 25.97
N CYS A 949 -25.24 -8.52 25.17
CA CYS A 949 -25.97 -9.76 25.47
C CYS A 949 -27.43 -9.54 25.91
N GLY A 950 -28.15 -8.69 25.15
CA GLY A 950 -29.56 -8.35 25.44
C GLY A 950 -29.77 -7.26 26.49
N VAL A 951 -28.71 -6.72 27.10
CA VAL A 951 -28.79 -5.53 27.98
C VAL A 951 -28.65 -4.27 27.11
N PRO A 952 -29.73 -3.48 26.91
CA PRO A 952 -29.70 -2.27 26.12
C PRO A 952 -29.13 -1.08 26.91
N GLU A 953 -28.93 0.05 26.23
CA GLU A 953 -28.40 1.30 26.82
C GLU A 953 -27.06 1.11 27.56
N ALA A 954 -26.24 0.16 27.09
CA ALA A 954 -24.94 -0.14 27.65
C ALA A 954 -23.87 0.78 27.03
N TRP A 955 -23.27 1.66 27.83
CA TRP A 955 -22.20 2.54 27.38
C TRP A 955 -20.84 1.87 27.52
N LEU A 956 -20.07 1.81 26.44
CA LEU A 956 -18.67 1.38 26.48
C LEU A 956 -17.87 2.36 27.34
N TRP A 957 -17.11 1.85 28.31
CA TRP A 957 -16.44 2.68 29.30
C TRP A 957 -15.02 2.19 29.55
N LEU A 958 -14.04 2.94 29.03
CA LEU A 958 -12.61 2.68 29.17
C LEU A 958 -12.08 3.43 30.39
N ARG A 959 -12.12 2.80 31.56
CA ARG A 959 -11.68 3.43 32.82
C ARG A 959 -10.62 2.57 33.49
N ARG A 960 -9.40 3.13 33.59
CA ARG A 960 -8.27 2.49 34.27
C ARG A 960 -8.64 2.18 35.72
N GLY A 961 -8.27 0.97 36.16
CA GLY A 961 -8.42 0.52 37.54
C GLY A 961 -9.81 0.01 37.93
N LEU A 962 -10.82 -0.02 37.05
CA LEU A 962 -12.14 -0.59 37.44
C LEU A 962 -12.09 -2.08 37.79
N VAL A 963 -11.27 -2.83 37.07
CA VAL A 963 -11.13 -4.28 37.17
C VAL A 963 -9.65 -4.62 36.99
N ASP A 964 -9.13 -5.49 37.87
CA ASP A 964 -7.82 -6.11 37.71
C ASP A 964 -7.98 -7.59 37.36
N LEU A 965 -7.22 -8.06 36.36
CA LEU A 965 -7.12 -9.46 35.96
C LEU A 965 -5.68 -9.95 36.18
N ASP A 966 -5.52 -11.18 36.68
CA ASP A 966 -4.21 -11.80 36.92
C ASP A 966 -3.74 -12.73 35.80
N ASN A 967 -4.47 -12.78 34.69
CA ASN A 967 -4.13 -13.59 33.52
C ASN A 967 -4.06 -12.71 32.25
N PRO A 968 -2.85 -12.46 31.71
CA PRO A 968 -2.67 -11.59 30.53
C PRO A 968 -3.27 -12.19 29.26
N GLN A 969 -3.64 -13.47 29.24
CA GLN A 969 -4.29 -14.11 28.09
C GLN A 969 -5.77 -13.71 27.96
N ILE A 970 -6.34 -13.03 28.96
CA ILE A 970 -7.70 -12.54 28.90
C ILE A 970 -7.71 -11.05 28.55
N ASN A 971 -8.13 -10.72 27.33
CA ASN A 971 -8.55 -9.37 26.97
C ASN A 971 -9.88 -9.06 27.65
N TYR A 972 -10.13 -7.78 27.93
CA TYR A 972 -11.41 -7.35 28.47
C TYR A 972 -11.90 -5.99 27.95
N LEU A 973 -13.21 -5.80 28.01
CA LEU A 973 -13.88 -4.51 27.86
C LEU A 973 -14.87 -4.33 29.00
N THR A 974 -15.06 -3.09 29.43
CA THR A 974 -16.07 -2.70 30.40
C THR A 974 -17.14 -1.84 29.75
N ALA A 975 -18.40 -2.09 30.11
CA ALA A 975 -19.53 -1.25 29.75
C ALA A 975 -20.44 -1.06 30.96
N HIS A 976 -21.35 -0.09 30.93
CA HIS A 976 -22.28 0.10 32.03
C HIS A 976 -23.65 0.60 31.57
N THR A 977 -24.67 0.27 32.35
CA THR A 977 -25.94 1.00 32.37
C THR A 977 -25.95 1.93 33.58
N ARG A 978 -27.11 2.52 33.91
CA ARG A 978 -27.26 3.30 35.16
C ARG A 978 -27.07 2.43 36.42
N ASP A 979 -27.51 1.18 36.36
CA ASP A 979 -27.67 0.27 37.49
C ASP A 979 -26.69 -0.92 37.50
N ARG A 980 -25.86 -1.07 36.46
CA ARG A 980 -25.04 -2.27 36.23
C ARG A 980 -23.69 -1.95 35.61
N LEU A 981 -22.66 -2.66 36.05
CA LEU A 981 -21.37 -2.77 35.37
C LEU A 981 -21.33 -4.12 34.63
N LEU A 982 -20.86 -4.07 33.39
CA LEU A 982 -20.74 -5.22 32.49
C LEU A 982 -19.27 -5.43 32.17
N LEU A 983 -18.78 -6.65 32.35
CA LEU A 983 -17.40 -7.04 32.06
C LEU A 983 -17.40 -8.13 30.99
N ILE A 984 -16.77 -7.83 29.87
CA ILE A 984 -16.65 -8.71 28.71
C ILE A 984 -15.23 -9.26 28.73
N LEU A 985 -15.07 -10.57 28.90
CA LEU A 985 -13.78 -11.28 28.94
C LEU A 985 -13.59 -12.09 27.66
N MET A 986 -12.41 -12.02 27.05
CA MET A 986 -12.08 -12.65 25.77
C MET A 986 -10.73 -13.36 25.88
N ASN A 987 -10.72 -14.67 25.62
CA ASN A 987 -9.53 -15.51 25.79
C ASN A 987 -8.67 -15.59 24.51
N GLU A 988 -7.43 -15.13 24.58
CA GLU A 988 -6.45 -15.15 23.48
C GLU A 988 -5.63 -16.43 23.38
N ASN A 989 -5.99 -17.49 24.10
CA ASN A 989 -5.45 -18.83 23.94
C ASN A 989 -6.42 -19.77 23.22
N ASP A 990 -5.86 -20.83 22.64
CA ASP A 990 -6.56 -21.95 21.99
C ASP A 990 -6.98 -23.05 22.98
N ARG A 991 -6.83 -22.78 24.27
CA ARG A 991 -7.27 -23.62 25.40
C ARG A 991 -8.06 -22.78 26.41
N PRO A 992 -8.92 -23.38 27.23
CA PRO A 992 -9.60 -22.65 28.30
C PRO A 992 -8.59 -22.02 29.26
N GLU A 993 -8.87 -20.80 29.70
CA GLU A 993 -8.03 -20.04 30.64
C GLU A 993 -8.87 -19.66 31.86
N THR A 994 -8.24 -19.70 33.03
CA THR A 994 -8.87 -19.26 34.28
C THR A 994 -8.23 -17.95 34.72
N VAL A 995 -9.07 -17.02 35.19
CA VAL A 995 -8.66 -15.68 35.60
C VAL A 995 -9.36 -15.31 36.90
N ASN A 996 -8.64 -14.68 37.81
CA ASN A 996 -9.23 -14.03 38.98
C ASN A 996 -9.57 -12.58 38.61
N VAL A 997 -10.86 -12.26 38.67
CA VAL A 997 -11.39 -10.93 38.41
C VAL A 997 -11.50 -10.19 39.74
N THR A 998 -10.84 -9.04 39.89
CA THR A 998 -10.96 -8.18 41.08
C THR A 998 -11.63 -6.87 40.72
N PHE A 999 -12.74 -6.53 41.39
CA PHE A 999 -13.44 -5.26 41.18
C PHE A 999 -12.99 -4.19 42.19
N ARG A 1000 -12.79 -2.95 41.71
CA ARG A 1000 -12.29 -1.82 42.51
C ARG A 1000 -13.33 -0.68 42.60
N PRO A 1001 -14.23 -0.69 43.61
CA PRO A 1001 -15.30 0.33 43.73
C PRO A 1001 -14.76 1.73 43.96
N GLU A 1002 -13.56 1.87 44.51
CA GLU A 1002 -12.90 3.16 44.71
C GLU A 1002 -12.75 3.97 43.41
N HIS A 1003 -12.81 3.30 42.25
CA HIS A 1003 -12.75 3.92 40.93
C HIS A 1003 -14.13 4.14 40.29
N LEU A 1004 -15.23 3.73 40.94
CA LEU A 1004 -16.60 3.99 40.47
C LEU A 1004 -17.05 5.42 40.83
N PRO A 1005 -17.74 6.14 39.93
CA PRO A 1005 -18.26 7.48 40.16
C PRO A 1005 -19.59 7.42 40.94
N THR A 1006 -19.55 6.85 42.16
CA THR A 1006 -20.70 6.78 43.07
C THR A 1006 -20.37 7.51 44.37
N ALA A 1007 -21.37 8.23 44.91
CA ALA A 1007 -21.29 8.86 46.22
C ALA A 1007 -21.30 7.82 47.37
N ASP A 1008 -21.84 6.63 47.11
CA ASP A 1008 -21.99 5.57 48.09
C ASP A 1008 -20.86 4.53 47.93
N ARG A 1009 -19.85 4.62 48.79
CA ARG A 1009 -18.70 3.68 48.80
C ARG A 1009 -18.99 2.39 49.54
N ALA A 1010 -20.15 2.28 50.18
CA ALA A 1010 -20.62 1.11 50.91
C ALA A 1010 -21.54 0.26 50.01
N LEU A 1011 -21.06 -0.18 48.85
CA LEU A 1011 -21.84 -1.08 48.00
C LEU A 1011 -21.59 -2.54 48.42
N PRO A 1012 -22.58 -3.26 48.98
CA PRO A 1012 -22.53 -4.72 49.00
C PRO A 1012 -22.68 -5.17 47.55
N TYR A 1013 -21.58 -5.62 46.95
CA TYR A 1013 -21.66 -6.19 45.61
C TYR A 1013 -22.58 -7.40 45.64
N GLY A 1014 -23.67 -7.33 44.87
CA GLY A 1014 -24.47 -8.50 44.55
C GLY A 1014 -23.60 -9.58 43.89
N PRO A 1015 -24.09 -10.82 43.80
CA PRO A 1015 -23.35 -11.86 43.08
C PRO A 1015 -23.17 -11.48 41.61
N LEU A 1016 -22.06 -11.91 41.01
CA LEU A 1016 -21.81 -11.74 39.58
C LEU A 1016 -22.72 -12.67 38.79
N ARG A 1017 -23.51 -12.11 37.87
CA ARG A 1017 -24.36 -12.91 36.97
C ARG A 1017 -23.66 -13.16 35.64
N PHE A 1018 -23.70 -14.39 35.15
CA PHE A 1018 -23.21 -14.71 33.81
C PHE A 1018 -24.29 -14.38 32.77
N LEU A 1019 -23.96 -13.50 31.82
CA LEU A 1019 -24.81 -13.21 30.66
C LEU A 1019 -24.44 -14.07 29.44
N ALA A 1020 -23.18 -14.50 29.34
CA ALA A 1020 -22.68 -15.39 28.29
C ALA A 1020 -21.42 -16.14 28.77
N GLY A 1021 -21.12 -17.29 28.18
CA GLY A 1021 -19.91 -18.09 28.46
C GLY A 1021 -19.89 -18.84 29.79
N GLY A 1022 -20.98 -18.78 30.55
CA GLY A 1022 -21.19 -19.50 31.81
C GLY A 1022 -22.67 -19.51 32.19
N SER A 1023 -23.00 -19.96 33.40
CA SER A 1023 -24.39 -20.00 33.89
C SER A 1023 -24.47 -19.68 35.39
N GLY A 1024 -25.63 -19.15 35.80
CA GLY A 1024 -25.92 -18.84 37.20
C GLY A 1024 -25.24 -17.57 37.72
N GLU A 1025 -25.09 -17.54 39.04
CA GLU A 1025 -24.54 -16.44 39.80
C GLU A 1025 -23.29 -16.90 40.58
N ARG A 1026 -22.33 -15.99 40.80
CA ARG A 1026 -21.11 -16.27 41.55
C ARG A 1026 -20.90 -15.20 42.62
N ALA A 1027 -20.86 -15.63 43.88
CA ALA A 1027 -20.55 -14.74 44.99
C ALA A 1027 -19.13 -14.17 44.85
N LEU A 1028 -18.97 -12.89 45.17
CA LEU A 1028 -17.66 -12.25 45.29
C LEU A 1028 -17.06 -12.57 46.66
N SER A 1029 -15.75 -12.80 46.71
CA SER A 1029 -15.02 -12.93 47.97
C SER A 1029 -15.03 -11.60 48.76
N PRO A 1030 -14.67 -11.60 50.06
CA PRO A 1030 -14.48 -10.34 50.81
C PRO A 1030 -13.45 -9.39 50.17
N ALA A 1031 -12.50 -9.93 49.40
CA ALA A 1031 -11.54 -9.16 48.62
C ALA A 1031 -12.12 -8.66 47.27
N ARG A 1032 -13.42 -8.85 47.04
CA ARG A 1032 -14.15 -8.47 45.82
C ARG A 1032 -13.64 -9.19 44.57
N GLN A 1033 -13.30 -10.47 44.75
CA GLN A 1033 -12.75 -11.32 43.72
C GLN A 1033 -13.70 -12.43 43.32
N ALA A 1034 -13.68 -12.80 42.05
CA ALA A 1034 -14.27 -14.05 41.57
C ALA A 1034 -13.35 -14.70 40.54
N GLN A 1035 -13.17 -16.01 40.69
CA GLN A 1035 -12.50 -16.81 39.67
C GLN A 1035 -13.47 -17.14 38.55
N VAL A 1036 -13.03 -16.99 37.30
CA VAL A 1036 -13.82 -17.20 36.09
C VAL A 1036 -12.99 -17.98 35.08
N THR A 1037 -13.61 -18.99 34.45
CA THR A 1037 -12.98 -19.75 33.37
C THR A 1037 -13.60 -19.34 32.05
N VAL A 1038 -12.77 -18.92 31.09
CA VAL A 1038 -13.18 -18.53 29.74
C VAL A 1038 -12.74 -19.62 28.78
N ALA A 1039 -13.66 -20.11 27.94
CA ALA A 1039 -13.37 -21.16 26.98
C ALA A 1039 -12.25 -20.79 26.00
N ALA A 1040 -11.62 -21.79 25.38
CA ALA A 1040 -10.64 -21.62 24.31
C ALA A 1040 -11.19 -20.71 23.20
N ARG A 1041 -10.45 -19.65 22.84
CA ARG A 1041 -10.89 -18.62 21.87
C ARG A 1041 -12.29 -18.05 22.16
N GLY A 1042 -12.77 -18.22 23.40
CA GLY A 1042 -14.13 -17.95 23.80
C GLY A 1042 -14.31 -16.55 24.36
N LEU A 1043 -15.54 -16.27 24.76
CA LEU A 1043 -15.94 -15.04 25.44
C LEU A 1043 -16.84 -15.38 26.64
N THR A 1044 -16.74 -14.58 27.69
CA THR A 1044 -17.59 -14.64 28.88
C THR A 1044 -18.04 -13.23 29.24
N VAL A 1045 -19.31 -13.05 29.57
CA VAL A 1045 -19.85 -11.74 29.96
C VAL A 1045 -20.42 -11.83 31.36
N LEU A 1046 -19.96 -10.94 32.22
CA LEU A 1046 -20.34 -10.85 33.62
C LEU A 1046 -21.09 -9.54 33.86
N GLU A 1047 -22.14 -9.61 34.66
CA GLU A 1047 -22.92 -8.47 35.11
C GLU A 1047 -22.80 -8.33 36.63
N LEU A 1048 -22.52 -7.09 37.05
CA LEU A 1048 -22.54 -6.66 38.43
C LEU A 1048 -23.64 -5.61 38.60
N ALA A 1049 -24.77 -6.01 39.14
CA ALA A 1049 -25.97 -5.18 39.30
C ALA A 1049 -26.02 -4.44 40.65
N GLY A 1050 -27.04 -3.59 40.82
CA GLY A 1050 -27.29 -2.87 42.08
C GLY A 1050 -26.41 -1.64 42.27
N LEU A 1051 -25.88 -1.08 41.18
CA LEU A 1051 -25.05 0.12 41.20
C LEU A 1051 -25.90 1.38 40.98
N ALA A 1052 -25.33 2.55 41.26
CA ALA A 1052 -25.89 3.85 40.89
C ALA A 1052 -24.79 4.64 40.16
N LEU A 1053 -24.58 4.33 38.89
CA LEU A 1053 -23.52 4.90 38.08
C LEU A 1053 -24.00 6.17 37.39
N ASP A 1054 -23.24 7.24 37.57
CA ASP A 1054 -23.47 8.50 36.90
C ASP A 1054 -22.18 9.00 36.26
N VAL A 1055 -22.05 8.73 34.95
CA VAL A 1055 -20.93 9.20 34.13
C VAL A 1055 -21.45 10.37 33.28
N PRO A 1056 -21.01 11.62 33.52
CA PRO A 1056 -21.53 12.80 32.82
C PRO A 1056 -21.47 12.67 31.29
N THR A 1057 -20.39 12.06 30.79
CA THR A 1057 -20.20 11.81 29.36
C THR A 1057 -21.06 10.68 28.80
N HIS A 1058 -21.79 9.90 29.61
CA HIS A 1058 -22.63 8.80 29.13
C HIS A 1058 -24.11 9.09 29.37
N ARG A 1059 -24.53 10.27 28.90
CA ARG A 1059 -25.90 10.76 28.98
C ARG A 1059 -26.38 11.18 27.60
N ARG A 1060 -27.66 10.97 27.32
CA ARG A 1060 -28.33 11.60 26.18
C ARG A 1060 -28.67 13.04 26.57
N LEU A 1061 -28.03 14.01 25.92
CA LEU A 1061 -28.22 15.42 26.20
C LEU A 1061 -29.09 16.06 25.11
N PRO A 1062 -29.97 17.01 25.45
CA PRO A 1062 -30.68 17.77 24.43
C PRO A 1062 -29.70 18.66 23.64
N PRO A 1063 -30.04 19.00 22.38
CA PRO A 1063 -29.34 20.04 21.63
C PRO A 1063 -29.27 21.35 22.43
N PRO A 1064 -28.25 22.19 22.20
CA PRO A 1064 -28.21 23.52 22.81
C PRO A 1064 -29.40 24.35 22.32
N GLY A 1065 -29.87 25.28 23.15
CA GLY A 1065 -30.94 26.21 22.78
C GLY A 1065 -30.57 27.15 21.61
N GLU A 1066 -31.49 28.04 21.24
CA GLU A 1066 -31.21 29.09 20.27
C GLU A 1066 -30.38 30.22 20.90
N SER A 1067 -29.43 30.73 20.14
CA SER A 1067 -28.53 31.80 20.56
C SER A 1067 -28.88 33.11 19.87
N ALA A 1068 -28.88 34.22 20.61
CA ALA A 1068 -28.99 35.56 20.03
C ALA A 1068 -27.73 35.98 19.24
N HIS A 1069 -26.62 35.25 19.40
CA HIS A 1069 -25.35 35.46 18.71
C HIS A 1069 -24.94 34.21 17.94
N PRO A 1070 -24.21 34.36 16.81
CA PRO A 1070 -23.73 33.19 16.09
C PRO A 1070 -22.76 32.38 16.97
N ASP A 1071 -22.70 31.08 16.81
CA ASP A 1071 -21.72 30.21 17.48
C ASP A 1071 -20.34 30.27 16.82
N GLN A 1072 -20.23 30.95 15.67
CA GLN A 1072 -18.97 31.28 15.01
C GLN A 1072 -19.06 32.62 14.29
N VAL A 1073 -18.03 33.45 14.36
CA VAL A 1073 -17.93 34.69 13.60
C VAL A 1073 -16.51 34.86 13.03
N ALA A 1074 -16.40 35.37 11.80
CA ALA A 1074 -15.14 35.74 11.18
C ALA A 1074 -15.16 37.24 10.86
N ILE A 1075 -14.16 37.97 11.35
CA ILE A 1075 -14.05 39.44 11.25
C ILE A 1075 -12.77 39.78 10.48
N PRO A 1076 -12.85 40.47 9.33
CA PRO A 1076 -11.67 40.90 8.59
C PRO A 1076 -10.81 41.87 9.40
N ILE A 1077 -9.50 41.62 9.44
CA ILE A 1077 -8.49 42.56 9.96
C ILE A 1077 -7.96 43.44 8.82
N ASP A 1078 -7.84 42.86 7.62
CA ASP A 1078 -7.47 43.51 6.38
C ASP A 1078 -8.01 42.70 5.17
N ALA A 1079 -7.57 43.05 3.96
CA ALA A 1079 -8.02 42.40 2.73
C ALA A 1079 -7.64 40.90 2.60
N ARG A 1080 -6.73 40.40 3.43
CA ARG A 1080 -6.19 39.03 3.35
C ARG A 1080 -6.32 38.23 4.64
N HIS A 1081 -6.56 38.88 5.78
CA HIS A 1081 -6.55 38.22 7.09
C HIS A 1081 -7.84 38.45 7.89
N THR A 1082 -8.19 37.47 8.71
CA THR A 1082 -9.40 37.45 9.54
C THR A 1082 -9.05 37.05 10.97
N VAL A 1083 -9.84 37.55 11.94
CA VAL A 1083 -10.00 36.92 13.26
C VAL A 1083 -11.24 36.06 13.20
N THR A 1084 -11.15 34.80 13.58
CA THR A 1084 -12.31 33.93 13.76
C THR A 1084 -12.49 33.59 15.23
N ALA A 1085 -13.72 33.64 15.73
CA ALA A 1085 -14.10 33.19 17.05
C ALA A 1085 -15.16 32.08 16.94
N VAL A 1086 -15.07 31.05 17.77
CA VAL A 1086 -16.00 29.91 17.81
C VAL A 1086 -16.31 29.51 19.25
N ALA A 1087 -17.57 29.13 19.48
CA ALA A 1087 -18.03 28.60 20.75
C ALA A 1087 -17.98 27.06 20.75
N LEU A 1088 -17.21 26.47 21.67
CA LEU A 1088 -17.04 25.03 21.80
C LEU A 1088 -17.67 24.53 23.09
N ARG A 1089 -18.59 23.56 22.99
CA ARG A 1089 -19.24 22.97 24.15
C ARG A 1089 -19.49 21.48 23.93
N ALA A 1090 -19.06 20.66 24.89
CA ALA A 1090 -19.33 19.22 24.88
C ALA A 1090 -20.50 18.82 25.79
N GLU A 1091 -20.67 19.50 26.93
CA GLU A 1091 -21.66 19.20 27.97
C GLU A 1091 -22.40 20.48 28.40
N PRO A 1092 -23.53 20.40 29.11
CA PRO A 1092 -24.14 21.56 29.77
C PRO A 1092 -23.19 22.23 30.77
N GLY A 1093 -23.37 23.52 31.02
CA GLY A 1093 -22.51 24.31 31.91
C GLY A 1093 -21.37 25.04 31.17
N PRO A 1094 -20.11 24.97 31.65
CA PRO A 1094 -19.00 25.73 31.05
C PRO A 1094 -18.78 25.42 29.57
N TRP A 1095 -18.30 26.42 28.83
CA TRP A 1095 -17.95 26.31 27.40
C TRP A 1095 -16.68 27.09 27.09
N GLN A 1096 -16.10 26.89 25.91
CA GLN A 1096 -14.87 27.55 25.49
C GLN A 1096 -15.14 28.56 24.36
N ALA A 1097 -14.66 29.78 24.53
CA ALA A 1097 -14.52 30.74 23.44
C ALA A 1097 -13.11 30.62 22.86
N TYR A 1098 -12.99 30.09 21.65
CA TYR A 1098 -11.72 29.96 20.94
C TYR A 1098 -11.62 31.00 19.83
N VAL A 1099 -10.56 31.81 19.84
CA VAL A 1099 -10.37 32.96 18.94
C VAL A 1099 -8.99 32.86 18.30
N TRP A 1100 -8.89 32.95 16.97
CA TRP A 1100 -7.59 32.91 16.27
C TRP A 1100 -7.53 33.89 15.10
N SER A 1101 -6.32 34.28 14.73
CA SER A 1101 -6.04 35.09 13.54
C SER A 1101 -5.45 34.25 12.42
N SER A 1102 -5.86 34.52 11.18
CA SER A 1102 -5.28 33.91 9.98
C SER A 1102 -3.98 34.57 9.52
N ALA A 1103 -3.47 35.56 10.27
CA ALA A 1103 -2.22 36.23 9.99
C ALA A 1103 -1.02 35.26 10.05
N ALA A 1104 -0.13 35.35 9.06
CA ALA A 1104 1.08 34.53 8.99
C ALA A 1104 2.08 34.89 10.11
N ALA A 1105 3.00 33.98 10.40
CA ALA A 1105 4.07 34.25 11.37
C ALA A 1105 4.89 35.50 10.99
N GLY A 1106 5.14 36.36 11.98
CA GLY A 1106 5.84 37.62 11.79
C GLY A 1106 4.99 38.72 11.16
N ALA A 1107 3.72 38.49 10.83
CA ALA A 1107 2.82 39.55 10.37
C ALA A 1107 2.36 40.47 11.51
N LEU A 1108 2.28 39.95 12.74
CA LEU A 1108 1.86 40.69 13.92
C LEU A 1108 2.98 40.72 14.96
N ARG A 1109 3.22 41.89 15.57
CA ARG A 1109 4.03 42.03 16.79
C ARG A 1109 3.25 41.61 18.01
N GLU A 1110 1.96 41.94 18.02
CA GLU A 1110 1.06 41.66 19.14
C GLU A 1110 -0.38 41.58 18.63
N LEU A 1111 -1.14 40.68 19.24
CA LEU A 1111 -2.60 40.62 19.17
C LEU A 1111 -3.15 40.64 20.59
N VAL A 1112 -4.17 41.45 20.85
CA VAL A 1112 -4.84 41.60 22.14
C VAL A 1112 -6.33 41.32 21.95
N LEU A 1113 -6.88 40.48 22.82
CA LEU A 1113 -8.30 40.16 22.90
C LEU A 1113 -8.85 40.69 24.22
N GLU A 1114 -9.69 41.71 24.14
CA GLU A 1114 -10.56 42.12 25.24
C GLU A 1114 -11.89 41.39 25.14
N TRP A 1115 -12.42 40.92 26.25
CA TRP A 1115 -13.65 40.13 26.24
C TRP A 1115 -14.54 40.37 27.46
N ARG A 1116 -15.81 40.05 27.30
CA ARG A 1116 -16.84 40.05 28.34
C ARG A 1116 -17.83 38.89 28.16
N ALA A 1117 -18.13 38.19 29.24
CA ALA A 1117 -19.15 37.15 29.31
C ALA A 1117 -19.95 37.28 30.62
N GLY A 1118 -21.21 37.71 30.52
CA GLY A 1118 -22.00 38.08 31.69
C GLY A 1118 -21.37 39.26 32.45
N ASN A 1119 -21.05 39.03 33.73
CA ASN A 1119 -20.37 39.98 34.62
C ASN A 1119 -18.84 39.81 34.62
N LEU A 1120 -18.31 38.83 33.88
CA LEU A 1120 -16.87 38.62 33.74
C LEU A 1120 -16.35 39.40 32.55
N SER A 1121 -15.16 39.97 32.69
CA SER A 1121 -14.42 40.59 31.60
C SER A 1121 -12.93 40.41 31.83
N GLY A 1122 -12.15 40.43 30.75
CA GLY A 1122 -10.71 40.32 30.83
C GLY A 1122 -10.01 40.75 29.54
N GLU A 1123 -8.69 40.76 29.60
CA GLU A 1123 -7.81 41.00 28.47
C GLU A 1123 -6.77 39.87 28.42
N VAL A 1124 -6.53 39.31 27.23
CA VAL A 1124 -5.43 38.38 26.96
C VAL A 1124 -4.65 38.84 25.73
N ARG A 1125 -3.35 38.59 25.70
CA ARG A 1125 -2.45 39.03 24.60
C ARG A 1125 -1.50 37.93 24.18
N THR A 1126 -1.10 37.94 22.91
CA THR A 1126 -0.06 37.08 22.34
C THR A 1126 0.83 37.85 21.39
N SER A 1127 2.13 37.62 21.49
CA SER A 1127 3.18 38.12 20.57
C SER A 1127 3.78 37.00 19.72
N ASP A 1128 3.44 35.75 20.03
CA ASP A 1128 4.00 34.54 19.44
C ASP A 1128 3.02 33.90 18.46
N TYR A 1129 3.52 33.47 17.30
CA TYR A 1129 2.73 32.66 16.38
C TYR A 1129 2.58 31.21 16.90
N PRO A 1130 1.42 30.56 16.78
CA PRO A 1130 0.15 31.06 16.25
C PRO A 1130 -0.52 32.11 17.14
N TYR A 1131 -1.15 33.10 16.50
CA TYR A 1131 -1.89 34.16 17.20
C TYR A 1131 -3.31 33.68 17.54
N GLU A 1132 -3.44 33.02 18.69
CA GLU A 1132 -4.68 32.38 19.12
C GLU A 1132 -4.92 32.48 20.63
N PHE A 1133 -6.19 32.42 21.04
CA PHE A 1133 -6.66 32.51 22.40
C PHE A 1133 -7.71 31.45 22.66
N SER A 1134 -7.64 30.82 23.82
CA SER A 1134 -8.64 29.89 24.31
C SER A 1134 -9.11 30.39 25.67
N VAL A 1135 -10.33 30.94 25.73
CA VAL A 1135 -10.89 31.56 26.93
C VAL A 1135 -12.05 30.73 27.48
N PRO A 1136 -11.94 30.18 28.70
CA PRO A 1136 -13.03 29.43 29.32
C PRO A 1136 -14.14 30.39 29.76
N VAL A 1137 -15.38 30.02 29.44
CA VAL A 1137 -16.60 30.71 29.86
C VAL A 1137 -17.33 29.81 30.87
N PRO A 1138 -17.56 30.26 32.11
CA PRO A 1138 -18.22 29.44 33.12
C PRO A 1138 -19.69 29.17 32.76
N ALA A 1139 -20.34 28.30 33.53
CA ALA A 1139 -21.78 28.11 33.42
C ALA A 1139 -22.55 29.41 33.70
N GLY A 1140 -23.67 29.63 33.01
CA GLY A 1140 -24.52 30.81 33.14
C GLY A 1140 -24.46 31.74 31.92
N PRO A 1141 -23.32 32.41 31.61
CA PRO A 1141 -23.21 33.25 30.43
C PRO A 1141 -23.44 32.48 29.12
N THR A 1142 -24.41 32.94 28.32
CA THR A 1142 -24.74 32.38 27.00
C THR A 1142 -24.05 33.10 25.85
N ALA A 1143 -23.42 34.24 26.12
CA ALA A 1143 -22.76 35.10 25.14
C ALA A 1143 -21.34 35.46 25.57
N PHE A 1144 -20.44 35.58 24.59
CA PHE A 1144 -19.07 36.07 24.72
C PHE A 1144 -18.86 37.21 23.74
N HIS A 1145 -18.78 38.43 24.27
CA HIS A 1145 -18.48 39.63 23.50
C HIS A 1145 -16.98 39.86 23.51
N PHE A 1146 -16.41 40.27 22.38
CA PHE A 1146 -14.98 40.49 22.28
C PHE A 1146 -14.62 41.61 21.33
N GLN A 1147 -13.47 42.24 21.59
CA GLN A 1147 -12.83 43.17 20.69
C GLN A 1147 -11.38 42.77 20.53
N VAL A 1148 -10.90 42.74 19.29
CA VAL A 1148 -9.50 42.49 19.00
C VAL A 1148 -8.83 43.78 18.58
N ARG A 1149 -7.63 44.01 19.09
CA ARG A 1149 -6.69 45.02 18.58
C ARG A 1149 -5.32 44.39 18.40
N GLY A 1150 -4.50 44.97 17.53
CA GLY A 1150 -3.15 44.45 17.35
C GLY A 1150 -2.22 45.46 16.69
N THR A 1151 -0.95 45.10 16.70
CA THR A 1151 0.13 45.86 16.07
C THR A 1151 0.79 44.99 15.02
N ARG A 1152 0.82 45.46 13.77
CA ARG A 1152 1.50 44.79 12.65
C ARG A 1152 3.02 44.89 12.80
N SER A 1153 3.74 44.05 12.06
CA SER A 1153 5.22 44.06 12.06
C SER A 1153 5.85 45.37 11.60
N ASP A 1154 5.14 46.17 10.79
CA ASP A 1154 5.54 47.54 10.40
C ASP A 1154 5.25 48.62 11.47
N GLY A 1155 4.60 48.25 12.58
CA GLY A 1155 4.22 49.16 13.67
C GLY A 1155 2.83 49.78 13.54
N THR A 1156 2.10 49.54 12.44
CA THR A 1156 0.72 50.02 12.29
C THR A 1156 -0.23 49.26 13.22
N THR A 1157 -1.16 49.98 13.85
CA THR A 1157 -2.18 49.38 14.71
C THR A 1157 -3.48 49.13 13.95
N PHE A 1158 -4.27 48.17 14.42
CA PHE A 1158 -5.64 47.93 13.94
C PHE A 1158 -6.56 47.54 15.10
N ALA A 1159 -7.85 47.82 14.92
CA ALA A 1159 -8.91 47.42 15.84
C ALA A 1159 -10.18 47.15 15.02
N PRO A 1160 -10.41 45.93 14.52
CA PRO A 1160 -11.64 45.58 13.85
C PRO A 1160 -12.87 45.78 14.75
N PRO A 1161 -14.09 45.81 14.17
CA PRO A 1161 -15.33 45.88 14.93
C PRO A 1161 -15.41 44.78 16.00
N ALA A 1162 -16.07 45.09 17.11
CA ALA A 1162 -16.35 44.10 18.15
C ALA A 1162 -17.22 42.96 17.59
N GLY A 1163 -16.96 41.75 18.08
CA GLY A 1163 -17.71 40.54 17.76
C GLY A 1163 -18.45 39.99 18.97
N ALA A 1164 -19.38 39.08 18.71
CA ALA A 1164 -20.01 38.27 19.75
C ALA A 1164 -20.25 36.86 19.23
N ILE A 1165 -20.00 35.87 20.08
CA ILE A 1165 -20.41 34.48 19.86
C ILE A 1165 -21.29 34.00 20.99
N GLY A 1166 -22.11 32.96 20.75
CA GLY A 1166 -22.97 32.40 21.80
C GLY A 1166 -23.00 30.88 21.85
N SER A 1167 -23.20 30.37 23.07
CA SER A 1167 -23.46 28.96 23.38
C SER A 1167 -24.51 28.89 24.49
N PRO A 1168 -25.81 28.87 24.14
CA PRO A 1168 -26.89 28.64 25.09
C PRO A 1168 -26.90 27.19 25.58
N GLU A 1169 -27.41 26.97 26.79
CA GLU A 1169 -27.53 25.63 27.38
C GLU A 1169 -28.50 24.73 26.62
#